data_AF-A0A7Z9LD80-F1
#
_entry.id   AF-A0A7Z9LD80-F1
#
_cell.length_a   1.000
_cell.length_b   1.000
_cell.length_c   1.000
_cell.angle_alpha   90.00
_cell.angle_beta   90.00
_cell.angle_gamma   90.00
#
_symmetry.space_group_name_H-M   'P 1'
#
loop_
_entity.id
_entity.type
_entity.pdbx_description
1 polymer ?
#
loop_
_entity_poly.entity_id
_entity_poly.type
_entity_poly.pdbx_seq_one_letter_code
_entity_poly.pdbx_strand_id
1 'polypeptide(L)'
;MAEAKSDLEDHLLAEILLHDAPDVVCPEDPLRKAHCRPSIQLSSLEATGRLTLAAEDSEISPGRKRVPLAVTLTPSLSSALGANRQFVEPTKDGVKMSETRSLTPALSLLAAIALLLLPCPAILAQESLVILHLNDFHGQILPRERSSGALQGGARALAAAVEKARAELGNESVLLLDGGDWFQGTPEGNHAGGAAVVDFFSAIGVDATVVGNHDFDHGIDNLLQLVERAKFPVLGANVDDVSGAVSKALSPSRIIERGGIRIGLIGILTPDAPHIIMPGTGERLRVAPLAATVEKEIEFLRGQGAELIVVLSHSGVEAERRLAEEVAGIDIIIGGHSHTLVEKPWVSPKNGTVVAQAQAHASYLGRIEVRRNGGELTISGGVLPLAGRSETVGDRVEGIIAPVIARVSAEMDGVVGTSPVAMSRPARGVPRPLSSQLGSWISHQMALVGGVEIAVHNHGGIRASLPEGPVTERDLYQISPFGNQVVVCQVSGADLRAIARRSLVEGNRRLDAYQIEIGYRQSEDGPVLSTLSVAGEALDDERVYSLATSDYLAFGGDGWSQFDKIVPPVSTGVSVLEATRRGVAGGLDASRRYPPVYVPIAAGELKVAFAQGPDETPEVQQVAASGGGSFLDRARSALGLIVLVFICWLLSLDRSKVRWRTVLWGVGLQLLFGAGILLTDTGHDFTDGAKEFFKGILDYSKEGTGMVFGALADQSAGPWGMQFWIILLGTIIFVSAMMAVFYHIGLLQVVVWLIARVMQKTMKTSGPESLAAAANIFAGQTEAPLVIRPYLPTMTSSEVMALMTGGMATVAGSVFAAYVSIGIDAGHLLAASVMSAPASLAIAKLLVPETEREGDPTAAKLEINRTDANLLDAACRGTSEGLKLALNVIAMLIAFVAIVALLNAGLAWCTQHLSYWATAVGSWVFGVEAIDLVDAPRFNLKDLFGWIFYPFAWLLGVDLKDVPKVASLIGIKTVLNEFVAFGELTATEGLTERSRTLATYALCGFANFASVAIQIGGISALEPGLRPKLSSLGLRALLGGTIAALMTGCVAGLLL
;
A
#
# COMPACT_ATOMS: atom_id res chain seq x y z
N MET A 1 -0.28 -6.66 63.59
CA MET A 1 -0.71 -5.23 63.54
C MET A 1 0.31 -4.50 62.68
N ALA A 2 -0.12 -3.46 61.94
CA ALA A 2 0.62 -2.30 61.39
C ALA A 2 2.12 -2.44 60.99
N GLU A 3 2.62 -1.87 59.89
CA GLU A 3 2.07 -1.23 58.66
C GLU A 3 3.27 -1.21 57.63
N ALA A 4 3.12 -1.16 56.31
CA ALA A 4 2.91 0.03 55.47
C ALA A 4 3.93 1.18 55.74
N LYS A 5 4.48 1.93 54.77
CA LYS A 5 4.54 1.86 53.28
C LYS A 5 5.49 2.99 52.78
N SER A 6 6.11 2.83 51.60
CA SER A 6 6.69 3.91 50.74
C SER A 6 7.71 4.86 51.41
N ASP A 7 8.38 5.85 50.79
CA ASP A 7 8.74 6.24 49.40
C ASP A 7 10.29 6.32 49.35
N LEU A 8 11.09 6.28 48.27
CA LEU A 8 11.11 6.88 46.93
C LEU A 8 11.51 8.38 46.84
N GLU A 9 12.54 8.63 46.02
CA GLU A 9 13.08 9.92 45.49
C GLU A 9 13.97 10.80 46.41
N ASP A 10 14.72 11.71 45.74
CA ASP A 10 15.57 12.81 46.24
C ASP A 10 16.93 12.50 46.94
N HIS A 11 18.03 13.27 46.77
CA HIS A 11 18.31 14.46 45.92
C HIS A 11 19.84 14.67 45.64
N LEU A 12 20.24 15.85 45.12
CA LEU A 12 21.56 16.28 44.62
C LEU A 12 22.75 16.42 45.62
N LEU A 13 23.99 16.40 45.07
CA LEU A 13 25.28 17.03 45.56
C LEU A 13 25.94 16.42 46.83
N ALA A 14 27.26 16.50 47.12
CA ALA A 14 28.51 16.98 46.47
C ALA A 14 29.74 16.27 47.16
N GLU A 15 31.05 16.46 46.91
CA GLU A 15 31.82 17.40 46.05
C GLU A 15 32.97 16.67 45.26
N ILE A 16 34.31 16.87 45.28
CA ILE A 16 35.30 17.68 46.03
C ILE A 16 36.42 18.24 45.11
N LEU A 17 36.89 19.45 45.42
CA LEU A 17 38.13 20.22 45.06
C LEU A 17 39.37 19.54 44.40
N LEU A 18 40.08 20.30 43.52
CA LEU A 18 41.43 20.86 43.81
C LEU A 18 41.96 21.94 42.81
N HIS A 19 42.28 23.12 43.35
CA HIS A 19 43.18 24.23 42.93
C HIS A 19 43.17 24.91 41.53
N ASP A 20 42.82 26.20 41.60
CA ASP A 20 43.55 27.42 41.16
C ASP A 20 43.66 27.86 39.68
N ALA A 21 43.64 29.20 39.55
CA ALA A 21 43.65 30.05 38.36
C ALA A 21 44.90 31.01 38.44
N PRO A 22 45.11 32.08 37.63
CA PRO A 22 44.19 32.72 36.67
C PRO A 22 44.81 33.24 35.33
N ASP A 23 43.95 33.92 34.55
CA ASP A 23 44.18 34.98 33.56
C ASP A 23 45.13 34.78 32.36
N VAL A 24 44.63 35.11 31.15
CA VAL A 24 45.02 36.29 30.33
C VAL A 24 44.46 36.19 28.89
N VAL A 25 43.60 37.15 28.53
CA VAL A 25 43.43 37.85 27.23
C VAL A 25 43.61 37.08 25.90
N CYS A 26 42.53 36.99 25.11
CA CYS A 26 42.59 36.76 23.65
C CYS A 26 43.15 38.00 22.92
N PRO A 27 43.90 37.84 21.80
CA PRO A 27 43.24 38.12 20.52
C PRO A 27 43.72 37.32 19.28
N GLU A 28 42.76 37.10 18.37
CA GLU A 28 42.81 37.30 16.90
C GLU A 28 43.87 36.64 15.97
N ASP A 29 43.31 35.91 14.98
CA ASP A 29 43.68 35.91 13.54
C ASP A 29 44.91 35.05 13.07
N PRO A 30 45.23 34.90 11.75
CA PRO A 30 44.79 33.68 11.05
C PRO A 30 45.81 33.06 10.03
N LEU A 31 45.26 32.17 9.17
CA LEU A 31 45.70 31.80 7.79
C LEU A 31 46.81 30.73 7.57
N ARG A 32 46.61 30.04 6.42
CA ARG A 32 47.46 29.05 5.71
C ARG A 32 47.48 27.64 6.35
N LYS A 33 47.05 26.56 5.69
CA LYS A 33 47.22 26.02 4.31
C LYS A 33 48.62 25.49 3.96
N ALA A 34 48.59 24.27 3.40
CA ALA A 34 49.52 23.61 2.46
C ALA A 34 50.48 22.52 3.01
N HIS A 35 50.15 21.28 2.61
CA HIS A 35 51.00 20.13 2.26
C HIS A 35 52.40 19.95 2.87
N CYS A 36 52.59 18.77 3.49
CA CYS A 36 53.74 17.91 3.20
C CYS A 36 53.32 16.43 3.19
N ARG A 37 53.60 15.72 2.07
CA ARG A 37 53.98 14.30 2.09
C ARG A 37 55.52 14.27 2.10
N PRO A 38 56.16 13.28 2.71
CA PRO A 38 56.52 12.11 1.89
C PRO A 38 56.28 10.76 2.59
N SER A 39 56.36 9.72 1.75
CA SER A 39 56.32 8.30 2.09
C SER A 39 57.45 7.82 2.99
N ILE A 40 57.15 6.84 3.85
CA ILE A 40 58.09 5.76 4.20
C ILE A 40 57.36 4.43 3.99
N GLN A 41 57.97 3.52 3.22
CA GLN A 41 57.60 2.10 3.23
C GLN A 41 58.26 1.43 4.43
N LEU A 42 57.58 0.48 5.08
CA LEU A 42 58.25 -0.57 5.83
C LEU A 42 57.68 -1.93 5.46
N SER A 43 58.60 -2.83 5.09
CA SER A 43 58.31 -4.13 4.51
C SER A 43 58.31 -5.23 5.56
N SER A 44 57.21 -6.00 5.59
CA SER A 44 57.15 -7.47 5.68
C SER A 44 58.30 -8.29 6.32
N LEU A 45 57.86 -9.23 7.18
CA LEU A 45 58.33 -10.63 7.38
C LEU A 45 59.23 -11.01 8.58
N GLU A 46 58.80 -12.13 9.20
CA GLU A 46 59.53 -13.16 9.97
C GLU A 46 60.16 -12.78 11.33
N ALA A 47 60.19 -13.65 12.36
CA ALA A 47 59.98 -15.11 12.43
C ALA A 47 59.09 -15.46 13.66
N THR A 48 57.98 -16.21 13.53
CA THR A 48 57.87 -17.69 13.59
C THR A 48 58.53 -18.38 14.80
N GLY A 49 57.69 -19.00 15.65
CA GLY A 49 58.09 -19.97 16.67
C GLY A 49 57.14 -21.17 16.67
N ARG A 50 57.60 -22.30 16.11
CA ARG A 50 56.89 -23.60 16.19
C ARG A 50 57.39 -24.38 17.38
N LEU A 51 56.51 -25.15 18.02
CA LEU A 51 56.88 -26.46 18.56
C LEU A 51 55.71 -27.43 18.46
N THR A 52 56.03 -28.64 17.98
CA THR A 52 55.13 -29.77 17.77
C THR A 52 54.95 -30.58 19.06
N LEU A 53 53.83 -31.30 19.16
CA LEU A 53 53.86 -32.69 19.62
C LEU A 53 52.80 -33.51 18.85
N ALA A 54 53.11 -34.78 18.60
CA ALA A 54 52.25 -35.75 17.92
C ALA A 54 51.86 -36.87 18.91
N ALA A 55 51.09 -37.86 18.44
CA ALA A 55 50.56 -38.92 19.28
C ALA A 55 51.54 -40.08 19.53
N GLU A 56 51.40 -40.71 20.69
CA GLU A 56 51.80 -42.07 21.08
C GLU A 56 51.07 -42.42 22.41
N ASP A 57 50.90 -43.68 22.85
CA ASP A 57 50.18 -44.77 22.17
C ASP A 57 49.75 -45.86 23.18
N SER A 58 48.65 -46.57 22.90
CA SER A 58 48.39 -48.00 23.22
C SER A 58 48.21 -48.56 24.67
N GLU A 59 47.33 -49.59 24.73
CA GLU A 59 47.17 -50.68 25.74
C GLU A 59 46.75 -50.34 27.21
N ILE A 60 46.05 -51.18 28.00
CA ILE A 60 45.83 -52.64 27.99
C ILE A 60 44.35 -53.05 28.32
N SER A 61 43.65 -53.63 27.33
CA SER A 61 42.87 -54.91 27.40
C SER A 61 41.65 -55.10 28.39
N PRO A 62 40.88 -56.24 28.39
CA PRO A 62 39.43 -56.14 28.06
C PRO A 62 38.43 -56.97 28.93
N GLY A 63 37.10 -56.88 28.69
CA GLY A 63 36.14 -57.70 29.46
C GLY A 63 34.64 -57.79 29.08
N ARG A 64 34.28 -58.44 27.96
CA ARG A 64 32.99 -59.19 27.69
C ARG A 64 31.62 -58.45 27.77
N LYS A 65 30.84 -58.43 26.66
CA LYS A 65 29.65 -59.29 26.31
C LYS A 65 28.40 -59.14 27.21
N ARG A 66 27.14 -59.14 26.73
CA ARG A 66 26.51 -59.12 25.37
C ARG A 66 24.99 -58.79 25.49
N VAL A 67 24.43 -58.12 24.46
CA VAL A 67 23.05 -58.13 23.87
C VAL A 67 21.94 -59.10 24.37
N PRO A 68 20.62 -58.92 24.03
CA PRO A 68 19.95 -57.86 23.21
C PRO A 68 18.54 -57.39 23.69
N LEU A 69 17.93 -56.53 22.85
CA LEU A 69 16.55 -56.63 22.28
C LEU A 69 15.53 -55.55 22.70
N ALA A 70 14.68 -55.17 21.74
CA ALA A 70 13.62 -54.17 21.86
C ALA A 70 12.26 -54.75 21.44
N VAL A 71 11.17 -54.16 21.93
CA VAL A 71 9.81 -54.32 21.41
C VAL A 71 9.10 -52.96 21.46
N THR A 72 8.49 -52.56 20.35
CA THR A 72 7.64 -51.36 20.23
C THR A 72 6.17 -51.74 20.43
N LEU A 73 5.33 -50.84 20.97
CA LEU A 73 3.94 -50.60 20.50
C LEU A 73 3.22 -49.48 21.31
N THR A 74 2.18 -48.92 20.71
CA THR A 74 1.21 -47.94 21.25
C THR A 74 -0.19 -48.60 21.29
N PRO A 75 -1.37 -47.95 21.53
CA PRO A 75 -1.68 -46.57 21.96
C PRO A 75 -2.80 -46.43 23.05
N SER A 76 -3.25 -45.18 23.28
CA SER A 76 -4.65 -44.73 23.50
C SER A 76 -5.43 -44.91 24.85
N LEU A 77 -5.81 -43.75 25.39
CA LEU A 77 -7.15 -43.30 25.84
C LEU A 77 -7.97 -43.94 27.01
N SER A 78 -8.34 -43.02 27.93
CA SER A 78 -9.63 -42.86 28.63
C SER A 78 -9.96 -43.70 29.89
N SER A 79 -10.42 -43.01 30.94
CA SER A 79 -11.80 -43.07 31.48
C SER A 79 -11.92 -42.45 32.89
N ALA A 80 -13.13 -42.52 33.48
CA ALA A 80 -13.46 -42.28 34.90
C ALA A 80 -13.40 -40.84 35.46
N LEU A 81 -14.49 -40.08 35.21
CA LEU A 81 -15.02 -39.13 36.20
C LEU A 81 -15.41 -39.86 37.50
N GLY A 82 -15.25 -39.22 38.65
CA GLY A 82 -15.72 -39.76 39.93
C GLY A 82 -15.81 -38.69 41.03
N ALA A 83 -17.03 -38.33 41.43
CA ALA A 83 -17.27 -37.29 42.44
C ALA A 83 -17.50 -37.89 43.83
N ASN A 84 -17.19 -37.12 44.90
CA ASN A 84 -18.28 -36.70 45.79
C ASN A 84 -17.98 -35.47 46.64
N ARG A 85 -19.04 -34.91 47.24
CA ARG A 85 -19.06 -33.78 48.17
C ARG A 85 -18.97 -34.26 49.63
N GLN A 86 -18.55 -33.37 50.53
CA GLN A 86 -19.25 -33.18 51.82
C GLN A 86 -19.04 -31.76 52.38
N PHE A 87 -19.70 -31.44 53.50
CA PHE A 87 -20.07 -30.08 53.97
C PHE A 87 -19.79 -29.95 55.48
N VAL A 88 -19.89 -28.72 56.03
CA VAL A 88 -20.21 -28.40 57.46
C VAL A 88 -19.09 -28.72 58.48
N GLU A 89 -18.77 -27.94 59.52
CA GLU A 89 -19.25 -26.62 60.06
C GLU A 89 -18.07 -25.89 60.78
N PRO A 90 -18.21 -24.62 61.24
CA PRO A 90 -17.10 -23.84 61.81
C PRO A 90 -17.06 -23.83 63.35
N THR A 91 -15.86 -23.64 63.92
CA THR A 91 -15.66 -23.23 65.32
C THR A 91 -14.65 -22.09 65.45
N LYS A 92 -14.79 -21.30 66.52
CA LYS A 92 -13.79 -20.30 66.94
C LYS A 92 -12.87 -20.94 67.98
N ASP A 93 -11.57 -20.69 67.90
CA ASP A 93 -10.83 -19.97 68.96
C ASP A 93 -9.35 -19.77 68.59
N GLY A 94 -8.62 -19.00 69.41
CA GLY A 94 -7.39 -18.31 69.02
C GLY A 94 -6.19 -19.20 68.64
N VAL A 95 -5.59 -18.91 67.48
CA VAL A 95 -4.33 -19.52 67.01
C VAL A 95 -3.14 -18.67 67.46
N LYS A 96 -2.17 -19.29 68.14
CA LYS A 96 -0.83 -18.73 68.36
C LYS A 96 -0.04 -18.79 67.05
N MET A 97 0.63 -17.72 66.66
CA MET A 97 1.55 -17.77 65.51
C MET A 97 2.82 -18.55 65.87
N SER A 98 3.14 -19.58 65.10
CA SER A 98 4.44 -20.23 65.05
C SER A 98 5.08 -19.95 63.68
N GLU A 99 6.39 -19.72 63.68
CA GLU A 99 7.12 -19.28 62.48
C GLU A 99 7.26 -20.43 61.46
N THR A 100 6.64 -20.28 60.28
CA THR A 100 6.92 -21.13 59.12
C THR A 100 7.95 -20.46 58.22
N ARG A 101 9.19 -20.99 58.21
CA ARG A 101 10.26 -20.53 57.31
C ARG A 101 9.85 -20.72 55.86
N SER A 102 9.78 -19.64 55.08
CA SER A 102 9.45 -19.67 53.65
C SER A 102 10.62 -20.20 52.81
N LEU A 103 10.46 -21.40 52.25
CA LEU A 103 11.44 -22.04 51.34
C LEU A 103 11.43 -21.46 49.91
N THR A 104 10.89 -20.26 49.71
CA THR A 104 10.65 -19.66 48.38
C THR A 104 11.91 -19.24 47.61
N PRO A 105 12.95 -18.58 48.17
CA PRO A 105 14.06 -18.09 47.35
C PRO A 105 14.93 -19.23 46.76
N ALA A 106 14.95 -20.39 47.40
CA ALA A 106 15.71 -21.55 46.93
C ALA A 106 15.10 -22.17 45.66
N LEU A 107 13.77 -22.28 45.57
CA LEU A 107 13.11 -22.81 44.38
C LEU A 107 13.23 -21.85 43.19
N SER A 108 13.15 -20.53 43.41
CA SER A 108 13.34 -19.54 42.34
C SER A 108 14.75 -19.61 41.72
N LEU A 109 15.79 -19.79 42.55
CA LEU A 109 17.16 -19.93 42.06
C LEU A 109 17.39 -21.27 41.34
N LEU A 110 16.82 -22.37 41.86
CA LEU A 110 16.87 -23.67 41.19
C LEU A 110 16.11 -23.68 39.86
N ALA A 111 14.98 -22.98 39.75
CA ALA A 111 14.26 -22.83 38.48
C ALA A 111 15.07 -22.01 37.45
N ALA A 112 15.74 -20.94 37.87
CA ALA A 112 16.62 -20.16 37.00
C ALA A 112 17.83 -20.98 36.51
N ILE A 113 18.45 -21.77 37.40
CA ILE A 113 19.55 -22.68 37.05
C ILE A 113 19.07 -23.83 36.14
N ALA A 114 17.85 -24.33 36.33
CA ALA A 114 17.26 -25.35 35.45
C ALA A 114 16.99 -24.81 34.03
N LEU A 115 16.58 -23.55 33.88
CA LEU A 115 16.49 -22.91 32.55
C LEU A 115 17.86 -22.75 31.87
N LEU A 116 18.92 -22.49 32.65
CA LEU A 116 20.31 -22.39 32.18
C LEU A 116 20.98 -23.76 31.92
N LEU A 117 20.35 -24.86 32.32
CA LEU A 117 20.84 -26.24 32.13
C LEU A 117 19.93 -27.08 31.22
N LEU A 118 18.97 -26.45 30.53
CA LEU A 118 18.40 -27.06 29.32
C LEU A 118 19.56 -27.33 28.35
N PRO A 119 19.74 -28.57 27.84
CA PRO A 119 20.75 -28.81 26.83
C PRO A 119 20.41 -27.94 25.63
N CYS A 120 21.33 -27.07 25.22
CA CYS A 120 21.23 -26.38 23.95
C CYS A 120 21.01 -27.48 22.89
N PRO A 121 19.87 -27.49 22.16
CA PRO A 121 19.75 -28.40 21.04
C PRO A 121 20.92 -28.07 20.12
N ALA A 122 21.71 -29.09 19.75
CA ALA A 122 22.78 -28.89 18.78
C ALA A 122 22.16 -28.15 17.59
N ILE A 123 22.77 -27.04 17.18
CA ILE A 123 22.26 -26.23 16.06
C ILE A 123 22.43 -27.09 14.81
N LEU A 124 21.41 -27.88 14.51
CA LEU A 124 21.16 -28.39 13.18
C LEU A 124 21.08 -27.14 12.31
N ALA A 125 22.06 -26.98 11.42
CA ALA A 125 22.14 -25.81 10.55
C ALA A 125 20.80 -25.70 9.81
N GLN A 126 20.07 -24.59 10.04
CA GLN A 126 18.75 -24.44 9.46
C GLN A 126 18.92 -24.17 7.97
N GLU A 127 18.79 -25.24 7.18
CA GLU A 127 18.81 -25.22 5.72
C GLU A 127 17.84 -24.15 5.23
N SER A 128 18.46 -23.08 4.72
CA SER A 128 17.81 -21.84 4.34
C SER A 128 18.34 -21.44 2.97
N LEU A 129 17.39 -21.27 2.07
CA LEU A 129 17.58 -20.91 0.68
C LEU A 129 16.93 -19.55 0.45
N VAL A 130 17.66 -18.63 -0.17
CA VAL A 130 17.13 -17.35 -0.61
C VAL A 130 17.16 -17.31 -2.13
N ILE A 131 15.98 -17.36 -2.73
CA ILE A 131 15.80 -17.17 -4.17
C ILE A 131 15.62 -15.68 -4.41
N LEU A 132 16.66 -15.04 -4.93
CA LEU A 132 16.58 -13.72 -5.53
C LEU A 132 16.00 -13.88 -6.94
N HIS A 133 15.11 -12.98 -7.34
CA HIS A 133 14.57 -13.03 -8.69
C HIS A 133 14.31 -11.66 -9.32
N LEU A 134 14.47 -11.60 -10.64
CA LEU A 134 14.05 -10.48 -11.47
C LEU A 134 13.29 -11.01 -12.69
N ASN A 135 12.75 -10.10 -13.49
CA ASN A 135 12.04 -10.39 -14.73
C ASN A 135 11.97 -9.09 -15.56
N ASP A 136 11.70 -9.20 -16.86
CA ASP A 136 11.44 -8.08 -17.77
C ASP A 136 12.59 -7.03 -17.69
N PHE A 137 13.86 -7.50 -17.67
CA PHE A 137 15.02 -6.62 -17.46
C PHE A 137 15.16 -5.59 -18.58
N HIS A 138 14.74 -5.94 -19.81
CA HIS A 138 14.66 -5.04 -20.96
C HIS A 138 15.97 -4.27 -21.23
N GLY A 139 17.11 -4.91 -20.93
CA GLY A 139 18.44 -4.36 -21.11
C GLY A 139 18.72 -3.10 -20.29
N GLN A 140 18.10 -2.95 -19.10
CA GLN A 140 18.22 -1.74 -18.30
C GLN A 140 19.61 -1.61 -17.61
N ILE A 141 20.65 -1.34 -18.40
CA ILE A 141 22.03 -1.20 -17.93
C ILE A 141 22.22 0.14 -17.19
N LEU A 142 21.73 1.25 -17.76
CA LEU A 142 21.64 2.54 -17.08
C LEU A 142 20.36 2.62 -16.22
N PRO A 143 20.36 3.35 -15.08
CA PRO A 143 19.13 3.59 -14.32
C PRO A 143 18.11 4.44 -15.12
N ARG A 144 16.82 4.32 -14.79
CA ARG A 144 15.75 5.16 -15.33
C ARG A 144 15.45 6.33 -14.40
N GLU A 145 15.17 7.50 -14.96
CA GLU A 145 14.60 8.61 -14.20
C GLU A 145 13.08 8.41 -13.97
N ARG A 146 12.64 8.57 -12.73
CA ARG A 146 11.21 8.61 -12.36
C ARG A 146 10.63 10.00 -12.62
N SER A 147 9.30 10.12 -12.63
CA SER A 147 8.59 11.41 -12.67
C SER A 147 8.88 12.36 -11.49
N SER A 148 9.61 11.89 -10.46
CA SER A 148 10.13 12.70 -9.34
C SER A 148 11.58 13.17 -9.53
N GLY A 149 12.20 12.93 -10.69
CA GLY A 149 13.64 13.17 -10.92
C GLY A 149 14.57 12.15 -10.25
N ALA A 150 14.04 11.15 -9.55
CA ALA A 150 14.82 10.13 -8.87
C ALA A 150 15.21 8.99 -9.80
N LEU A 151 16.48 8.62 -9.84
CA LEU A 151 16.98 7.46 -10.58
C LEU A 151 16.60 6.13 -9.89
N GLN A 152 16.15 5.14 -10.67
CA GLN A 152 15.80 3.78 -10.23
C GLN A 152 16.45 2.71 -11.13
N GLY A 153 16.82 1.58 -10.53
CA GLY A 153 17.31 0.39 -11.22
C GLY A 153 18.69 0.55 -11.84
N GLY A 154 18.92 -0.10 -12.99
CA GLY A 154 20.22 -0.16 -13.64
C GLY A 154 21.06 -1.36 -13.21
N ALA A 155 21.98 -1.79 -14.08
CA ALA A 155 22.86 -2.94 -13.86
C ALA A 155 23.71 -2.82 -12.58
N ARG A 156 24.14 -1.61 -12.21
CA ARG A 156 24.97 -1.39 -11.00
C ARG A 156 24.20 -1.65 -9.72
N ALA A 157 22.99 -1.11 -9.59
CA ALA A 157 22.15 -1.32 -8.41
C ALA A 157 21.75 -2.79 -8.24
N LEU A 158 21.44 -3.47 -9.35
CA LEU A 158 21.16 -4.91 -9.36
C LEU A 158 22.38 -5.74 -8.92
N ALA A 159 23.56 -5.48 -9.49
CA ALA A 159 24.78 -6.18 -9.13
C ALA A 159 25.16 -5.96 -7.66
N ALA A 160 25.16 -4.72 -7.17
CA ALA A 160 25.47 -4.40 -5.79
C ALA A 160 24.50 -5.08 -4.80
N ALA A 161 23.20 -5.15 -5.12
CA ALA A 161 22.21 -5.85 -4.30
C ALA A 161 22.45 -7.38 -4.26
N VAL A 162 22.80 -7.99 -5.39
CA VAL A 162 23.14 -9.43 -5.48
C VAL A 162 24.45 -9.75 -4.77
N GLU A 163 25.50 -8.94 -4.99
CA GLU A 163 26.81 -9.07 -4.33
C GLU A 163 26.66 -8.94 -2.80
N LYS A 164 25.88 -7.95 -2.33
CA LYS A 164 25.56 -7.78 -0.91
C LYS A 164 24.81 -8.98 -0.33
N ALA A 165 23.72 -9.43 -0.96
CA ALA A 165 22.94 -10.55 -0.46
C ALA A 165 23.77 -11.85 -0.38
N ARG A 166 24.68 -12.07 -1.33
CA ARG A 166 25.64 -13.19 -1.31
C ARG A 166 26.74 -13.04 -0.25
N ALA A 167 27.17 -11.82 0.05
CA ALA A 167 28.10 -11.56 1.16
C ALA A 167 27.44 -11.75 2.54
N GLU A 168 26.15 -11.43 2.68
CA GLU A 168 25.39 -11.57 3.94
C GLU A 168 24.95 -13.02 4.21
N LEU A 169 24.62 -13.80 3.17
CA LEU A 169 24.01 -15.13 3.31
C LEU A 169 24.93 -16.29 2.88
N GLY A 170 26.01 -16.00 2.14
CA GLY A 170 26.88 -16.99 1.51
C GLY A 170 26.33 -17.49 0.16
N ASN A 171 27.22 -17.66 -0.83
CA ASN A 171 26.86 -18.12 -2.18
C ASN A 171 26.04 -19.42 -2.19
N GLU A 172 26.35 -20.38 -1.30
CA GLU A 172 25.68 -21.68 -1.28
C GLU A 172 24.24 -21.65 -0.76
N SER A 173 23.78 -20.53 -0.19
CA SER A 173 22.39 -20.32 0.23
C SER A 173 21.61 -19.36 -0.68
N VAL A 174 22.24 -18.80 -1.73
CA VAL A 174 21.59 -17.84 -2.64
C VAL A 174 21.46 -18.41 -4.06
N LEU A 175 20.24 -18.36 -4.59
CA LEU A 175 19.91 -18.70 -5.98
C LEU A 175 19.41 -17.42 -6.67
N LEU A 176 19.91 -17.08 -7.85
CA LEU A 176 19.46 -15.92 -8.64
C LEU A 176 18.76 -16.37 -9.91
N LEU A 177 17.47 -16.09 -10.04
CA LEU A 177 16.64 -16.53 -11.17
C LEU A 177 16.07 -15.34 -11.95
N ASP A 178 15.86 -15.50 -13.26
CA ASP A 178 15.27 -14.46 -14.11
C ASP A 178 14.04 -14.95 -14.92
N GLY A 179 13.07 -14.06 -15.09
CA GLY A 179 11.76 -14.29 -15.72
C GLY A 179 11.68 -13.97 -17.22
N GLY A 180 12.79 -13.80 -17.93
CA GLY A 180 12.81 -13.54 -19.38
C GLY A 180 12.71 -12.06 -19.77
N ASP A 181 12.77 -11.80 -21.07
CA ASP A 181 12.87 -10.47 -21.70
C ASP A 181 14.14 -9.73 -21.24
N TRP A 182 15.29 -10.30 -21.58
CA TRP A 182 16.57 -9.91 -21.00
C TRP A 182 17.02 -8.54 -21.52
N PHE A 183 17.08 -8.35 -22.84
CA PHE A 183 17.88 -7.28 -23.45
C PHE A 183 17.09 -6.19 -24.20
N GLN A 184 15.88 -6.52 -24.65
CA GLN A 184 15.09 -5.67 -25.53
C GLN A 184 14.60 -4.41 -24.81
N GLY A 185 14.94 -3.21 -25.30
CA GLY A 185 14.23 -1.98 -24.91
C GLY A 185 15.08 -0.76 -24.56
N THR A 186 16.40 -0.89 -24.41
CA THR A 186 17.32 0.26 -24.32
C THR A 186 18.41 0.19 -25.41
N PRO A 187 19.05 1.33 -25.77
CA PRO A 187 20.21 1.33 -26.66
C PRO A 187 21.37 0.47 -26.14
N GLU A 188 21.66 0.52 -24.83
CA GLU A 188 22.72 -0.29 -24.20
C GLU A 188 22.40 -1.79 -24.20
N GLY A 189 21.13 -2.14 -24.01
CA GLY A 189 20.64 -3.52 -24.02
C GLY A 189 20.68 -4.15 -25.40
N ASN A 190 20.17 -3.44 -26.41
CA ASN A 190 20.15 -3.89 -27.80
C ASN A 190 21.54 -3.85 -28.47
N HIS A 191 22.56 -3.27 -27.83
CA HIS A 191 23.92 -3.25 -28.35
C HIS A 191 24.46 -4.68 -28.54
N ALA A 192 24.97 -4.96 -29.76
CA ALA A 192 25.39 -6.29 -30.18
C ALA A 192 24.33 -7.40 -29.94
N GLY A 193 23.04 -7.07 -30.12
CA GLY A 193 21.94 -8.04 -30.08
C GLY A 193 21.67 -8.65 -28.71
N GLY A 194 22.03 -7.97 -27.62
CA GLY A 194 21.84 -8.46 -26.24
C GLY A 194 23.07 -9.12 -25.61
N ALA A 195 24.18 -9.28 -26.35
CA ALA A 195 25.38 -9.98 -25.86
C ALA A 195 25.93 -9.39 -24.55
N ALA A 196 25.89 -8.07 -24.38
CA ALA A 196 26.32 -7.37 -23.17
C ALA A 196 25.46 -7.71 -21.93
N VAL A 197 24.17 -7.94 -22.12
CA VAL A 197 23.23 -8.31 -21.05
C VAL A 197 23.48 -9.74 -20.60
N VAL A 198 23.70 -10.67 -21.54
CA VAL A 198 24.05 -12.07 -21.23
C VAL A 198 25.42 -12.18 -20.55
N ASP A 199 26.40 -11.36 -20.96
CA ASP A 199 27.69 -11.23 -20.26
C ASP A 199 27.50 -10.71 -18.83
N PHE A 200 26.65 -9.69 -18.65
CA PHE A 200 26.33 -9.10 -17.35
C PHE A 200 25.60 -10.08 -16.43
N PHE A 201 24.57 -10.78 -16.90
CA PHE A 201 23.90 -11.88 -16.17
C PHE A 201 24.88 -12.99 -15.81
N SER A 202 25.81 -13.33 -16.71
CA SER A 202 26.91 -14.28 -16.44
C SER A 202 27.94 -13.75 -15.45
N ALA A 203 28.02 -12.43 -15.24
CA ALA A 203 28.94 -11.75 -14.32
C ALA A 203 28.37 -11.67 -12.89
N ILE A 204 27.11 -11.22 -12.75
CA ILE A 204 26.37 -11.28 -11.48
C ILE A 204 25.99 -12.72 -11.11
N GLY A 205 26.14 -13.68 -12.03
CA GLY A 205 25.94 -15.11 -11.77
C GLY A 205 24.48 -15.46 -11.54
N VAL A 206 23.64 -15.20 -12.56
CA VAL A 206 22.31 -15.81 -12.69
C VAL A 206 22.47 -17.33 -12.72
N ASP A 207 21.67 -18.05 -11.95
CA ASP A 207 21.68 -19.52 -11.84
C ASP A 207 20.78 -20.19 -12.91
N ALA A 208 19.69 -19.54 -13.32
CA ALA A 208 18.89 -19.89 -14.50
C ALA A 208 17.97 -18.72 -14.94
N THR A 209 17.55 -18.72 -16.21
CA THR A 209 16.48 -17.84 -16.73
C THR A 209 15.51 -18.63 -17.61
N VAL A 210 14.34 -18.09 -17.91
CA VAL A 210 13.43 -18.53 -18.99
C VAL A 210 13.55 -17.59 -20.20
N VAL A 211 13.21 -18.05 -21.41
CA VAL A 211 13.02 -17.14 -22.56
C VAL A 211 11.72 -16.34 -22.41
N GLY A 212 11.79 -15.02 -22.63
CA GLY A 212 10.63 -14.17 -22.83
C GLY A 212 10.22 -14.07 -24.30
N ASN A 213 9.18 -13.29 -24.61
CA ASN A 213 8.77 -13.10 -26.01
C ASN A 213 9.68 -12.12 -26.76
N HIS A 214 10.17 -11.07 -26.11
CA HIS A 214 11.02 -10.06 -26.75
C HIS A 214 12.47 -10.54 -26.95
N ASP A 215 12.87 -11.65 -26.32
CA ASP A 215 14.15 -12.31 -26.63
C ASP A 215 14.19 -12.89 -28.07
N PHE A 216 13.02 -13.00 -28.74
CA PHE A 216 12.88 -13.38 -30.16
C PHE A 216 12.82 -12.19 -31.13
N ASP A 217 12.80 -10.93 -30.66
CA ASP A 217 12.63 -9.74 -31.53
C ASP A 217 13.75 -9.61 -32.58
N HIS A 218 14.98 -10.00 -32.22
CA HIS A 218 16.14 -10.04 -33.13
C HIS A 218 16.23 -11.36 -33.94
N GLY A 219 15.21 -12.21 -33.86
CA GLY A 219 15.11 -13.49 -34.57
C GLY A 219 15.75 -14.67 -33.83
N ILE A 220 15.32 -15.88 -34.20
CA ILE A 220 15.76 -17.15 -33.61
C ILE A 220 17.28 -17.31 -33.66
N ASP A 221 17.93 -16.91 -34.75
CA ASP A 221 19.39 -17.03 -34.90
C ASP A 221 20.17 -16.16 -33.88
N ASN A 222 19.59 -15.03 -33.43
CA ASN A 222 20.15 -14.19 -32.37
C ASN A 222 19.95 -14.87 -31.01
N LEU A 223 18.74 -15.37 -30.72
CA LEU A 223 18.45 -16.12 -29.49
C LEU A 223 19.42 -17.32 -29.33
N LEU A 224 19.65 -18.10 -30.38
CA LEU A 224 20.56 -19.25 -30.33
C LEU A 224 22.01 -18.82 -30.00
N GLN A 225 22.48 -17.70 -30.54
CA GLN A 225 23.80 -17.13 -30.20
C GLN A 225 23.86 -16.62 -28.75
N LEU A 226 22.78 -16.04 -28.23
CA LEU A 226 22.70 -15.63 -26.82
C LEU A 226 22.67 -16.83 -25.87
N VAL A 227 21.96 -17.90 -26.22
CA VAL A 227 21.92 -19.15 -25.45
C VAL A 227 23.28 -19.85 -25.45
N GLU A 228 24.00 -19.89 -26.57
CA GLU A 228 25.39 -20.41 -26.63
C GLU A 228 26.37 -19.55 -25.81
N ARG A 229 26.12 -18.23 -25.72
CA ARG A 229 26.93 -17.30 -24.92
C ARG A 229 26.67 -17.42 -23.41
N ALA A 230 25.45 -17.81 -23.00
CA ALA A 230 25.02 -17.84 -21.62
C ALA A 230 25.83 -18.85 -20.79
N LYS A 231 26.35 -18.42 -19.64
CA LYS A 231 27.09 -19.30 -18.71
C LYS A 231 26.19 -19.98 -17.67
N PHE A 232 24.89 -19.96 -17.93
CA PHE A 232 23.80 -20.44 -17.10
C PHE A 232 22.73 -21.10 -17.99
N PRO A 233 21.96 -22.08 -17.49
CA PRO A 233 20.85 -22.66 -18.22
C PRO A 233 19.79 -21.62 -18.60
N VAL A 234 19.45 -21.58 -19.88
CA VAL A 234 18.23 -20.95 -20.38
C VAL A 234 17.15 -22.02 -20.51
N LEU A 235 15.98 -21.76 -19.91
CA LEU A 235 14.89 -22.72 -19.79
C LEU A 235 13.75 -22.46 -20.80
N GLY A 236 13.09 -23.53 -21.22
CA GLY A 236 11.92 -23.48 -22.09
C GLY A 236 11.36 -24.88 -22.40
N ALA A 237 10.43 -25.35 -21.58
CA ALA A 237 9.80 -26.67 -21.71
C ALA A 237 8.71 -26.73 -22.79
N ASN A 238 8.06 -25.60 -23.07
CA ASN A 238 6.88 -25.53 -23.93
C ASN A 238 7.11 -24.79 -25.25
N VAL A 239 8.34 -24.41 -25.61
CA VAL A 239 8.63 -23.64 -26.83
C VAL A 239 9.64 -24.35 -27.74
N ASP A 240 9.36 -24.33 -29.03
CA ASP A 240 10.27 -24.77 -30.09
C ASP A 240 10.08 -23.92 -31.37
N ASP A 241 10.92 -24.14 -32.38
CA ASP A 241 10.72 -23.63 -33.73
C ASP A 241 10.46 -24.75 -34.76
N VAL A 242 10.04 -24.40 -35.97
CA VAL A 242 9.72 -25.35 -37.06
C VAL A 242 10.89 -26.24 -37.51
N SER A 243 12.15 -25.90 -37.21
CA SER A 243 13.33 -26.75 -37.44
C SER A 243 13.71 -27.62 -36.22
N GLY A 244 13.08 -27.36 -35.07
CA GLY A 244 13.40 -27.98 -33.80
C GLY A 244 14.76 -27.58 -33.24
N ALA A 245 15.27 -26.38 -33.53
CA ALA A 245 16.56 -25.89 -33.05
C ALA A 245 16.46 -25.27 -31.65
N VAL A 246 15.37 -24.54 -31.38
CA VAL A 246 15.12 -23.90 -30.08
C VAL A 246 15.05 -24.94 -28.95
N SER A 247 14.27 -26.01 -29.09
CA SER A 247 14.16 -27.07 -28.06
C SER A 247 15.44 -27.90 -27.86
N LYS A 248 16.41 -27.81 -28.78
CA LYS A 248 17.75 -28.43 -28.64
C LYS A 248 18.75 -27.52 -27.93
N ALA A 249 18.55 -26.21 -27.97
CA ALA A 249 19.40 -25.22 -27.30
C ALA A 249 18.93 -24.91 -25.88
N LEU A 250 17.61 -24.86 -25.67
CA LEU A 250 17.00 -24.65 -24.35
C LEU A 250 16.98 -25.94 -23.52
N SER A 251 17.00 -25.80 -22.20
CA SER A 251 16.70 -26.91 -21.28
C SER A 251 15.21 -26.87 -20.89
N PRO A 252 14.41 -27.93 -21.08
CA PRO A 252 13.01 -27.93 -20.63
C PRO A 252 12.90 -27.68 -19.12
N SER A 253 13.66 -28.45 -18.36
CA SER A 253 13.73 -28.40 -16.91
C SER A 253 15.13 -28.75 -16.43
N ARG A 254 15.47 -28.41 -15.17
CA ARG A 254 16.79 -28.68 -14.59
C ARG A 254 16.75 -28.73 -13.07
N ILE A 255 17.46 -29.67 -12.46
CA ILE A 255 17.71 -29.67 -11.01
C ILE A 255 18.97 -28.85 -10.68
N ILE A 256 18.87 -27.97 -9.69
CA ILE A 256 20.00 -27.27 -9.04
C ILE A 256 19.93 -27.56 -7.54
N GLU A 257 21.07 -27.81 -6.90
CA GLU A 257 21.17 -27.99 -5.45
C GLU A 257 21.72 -26.70 -4.81
N ARG A 258 20.98 -26.12 -3.86
CA ARG A 258 21.34 -24.87 -3.17
C ARG A 258 20.69 -24.85 -1.78
N GLY A 259 21.42 -24.42 -0.75
CA GLY A 259 20.96 -24.36 0.63
C GLY A 259 20.63 -25.72 1.28
N GLY A 260 21.13 -26.84 0.73
CA GLY A 260 20.79 -28.21 1.15
C GLY A 260 19.50 -28.77 0.52
N ILE A 261 18.88 -28.03 -0.41
CA ILE A 261 17.62 -28.39 -1.07
C ILE A 261 17.91 -28.67 -2.55
N ARG A 262 17.40 -29.77 -3.10
CA ARG A 262 17.37 -30.01 -4.55
C ARG A 262 16.13 -29.39 -5.17
N ILE A 263 16.35 -28.44 -6.07
CA ILE A 263 15.35 -27.53 -6.62
C ILE A 263 15.18 -27.87 -8.10
N GLY A 264 14.00 -28.33 -8.49
CA GLY A 264 13.62 -28.54 -9.88
C GLY A 264 13.08 -27.24 -10.49
N LEU A 265 13.77 -26.72 -11.48
CA LEU A 265 13.38 -25.54 -12.25
C LEU A 265 12.69 -25.97 -13.56
N ILE A 266 11.59 -25.31 -13.92
CA ILE A 266 10.84 -25.50 -15.17
C ILE A 266 10.70 -24.14 -15.85
N GLY A 267 11.02 -24.00 -17.14
CA GLY A 267 10.80 -22.75 -17.89
C GLY A 267 9.55 -22.83 -18.77
N ILE A 268 8.70 -21.81 -18.77
CA ILE A 268 7.54 -21.69 -19.68
C ILE A 268 7.38 -20.29 -20.26
N LEU A 269 7.02 -20.23 -21.54
CA LEU A 269 6.70 -19.03 -22.31
C LEU A 269 5.19 -18.97 -22.59
N THR A 270 4.60 -17.77 -22.62
CA THR A 270 3.18 -17.59 -22.96
C THR A 270 2.81 -18.22 -24.32
N PRO A 271 1.69 -18.97 -24.42
CA PRO A 271 1.18 -19.48 -25.70
C PRO A 271 0.84 -18.38 -26.71
N ASP A 272 0.63 -17.13 -26.26
CA ASP A 272 0.41 -15.96 -27.11
C ASP A 272 1.69 -15.48 -27.82
N ALA A 273 2.88 -15.95 -27.44
CA ALA A 273 4.17 -15.44 -27.94
C ALA A 273 4.27 -15.35 -29.48
N PRO A 274 3.77 -16.34 -30.28
CA PRO A 274 3.74 -16.24 -31.74
C PRO A 274 2.93 -15.08 -32.33
N HIS A 275 2.09 -14.40 -31.53
CA HIS A 275 1.17 -13.34 -31.96
C HIS A 275 1.51 -11.95 -31.41
N ILE A 276 2.58 -11.85 -30.60
CA ILE A 276 3.04 -10.62 -29.93
C ILE A 276 4.53 -10.31 -30.20
N ILE A 277 5.10 -10.98 -31.21
CA ILE A 277 6.44 -10.74 -31.77
C ILE A 277 6.30 -10.51 -33.28
N MET A 278 7.40 -10.18 -33.97
CA MET A 278 7.39 -10.02 -35.43
C MET A 278 6.79 -11.26 -36.14
N PRO A 279 5.71 -11.13 -36.94
CA PRO A 279 4.95 -12.26 -37.47
C PRO A 279 5.78 -13.32 -38.22
N GLY A 280 6.76 -12.92 -39.04
CA GLY A 280 7.67 -13.85 -39.72
C GLY A 280 8.63 -14.64 -38.80
N THR A 281 8.71 -14.29 -37.52
CA THR A 281 9.30 -15.14 -36.46
C THR A 281 8.22 -15.92 -35.72
N GLY A 282 7.07 -15.31 -35.43
CA GLY A 282 5.91 -15.98 -34.83
C GLY A 282 5.44 -17.21 -35.60
N GLU A 283 5.29 -17.12 -36.92
CA GLU A 283 4.94 -18.24 -37.82
C GLU A 283 5.91 -19.43 -37.71
N ARG A 284 7.16 -19.18 -37.30
CA ARG A 284 8.20 -20.20 -37.11
C ARG A 284 8.22 -20.79 -35.71
N LEU A 285 7.58 -20.19 -34.71
CA LEU A 285 7.52 -20.72 -33.34
C LEU A 285 6.33 -21.66 -33.11
N ARG A 286 6.50 -22.62 -32.21
CA ARG A 286 5.46 -23.52 -31.72
C ARG A 286 5.50 -23.48 -30.20
N VAL A 287 4.40 -23.06 -29.57
CA VAL A 287 4.29 -22.99 -28.11
C VAL A 287 3.17 -23.90 -27.64
N ALA A 288 3.47 -24.77 -26.68
CA ALA A 288 2.55 -25.76 -26.12
C ALA A 288 1.81 -25.20 -24.89
N PRO A 289 0.61 -25.74 -24.56
CA PRO A 289 -0.16 -25.30 -23.38
C PRO A 289 0.62 -25.42 -22.07
N LEU A 290 0.41 -24.43 -21.18
CA LEU A 290 1.19 -24.30 -19.94
C LEU A 290 1.00 -25.50 -19.01
N ALA A 291 -0.24 -25.76 -18.58
CA ALA A 291 -0.55 -26.74 -17.52
C ALA A 291 -0.01 -28.15 -17.81
N ALA A 292 -0.44 -28.74 -18.93
CA ALA A 292 -0.02 -30.09 -19.34
C ALA A 292 1.51 -30.22 -19.56
N THR A 293 2.21 -29.13 -19.88
CA THR A 293 3.68 -29.16 -19.97
C THR A 293 4.31 -29.16 -18.58
N VAL A 294 3.82 -28.31 -17.66
CA VAL A 294 4.34 -28.21 -16.29
C VAL A 294 4.06 -29.49 -15.49
N GLU A 295 2.88 -30.10 -15.62
CA GLU A 295 2.55 -31.39 -14.99
C GLU A 295 3.56 -32.50 -15.33
N LYS A 296 3.87 -32.64 -16.63
CA LYS A 296 4.86 -33.60 -17.13
C LYS A 296 6.26 -33.35 -16.57
N GLU A 297 6.71 -32.09 -16.54
CA GLU A 297 8.04 -31.76 -16.01
C GLU A 297 8.10 -31.88 -14.47
N ILE A 298 7.00 -31.66 -13.75
CA ILE A 298 6.90 -31.97 -12.31
C ILE A 298 7.12 -33.48 -12.09
N GLU A 299 6.42 -34.36 -12.80
CA GLU A 299 6.58 -35.81 -12.64
C GLU A 299 8.04 -36.23 -12.89
N PHE A 300 8.65 -35.72 -13.97
CA PHE A 300 10.04 -35.98 -14.33
C PHE A 300 11.05 -35.49 -13.27
N LEU A 301 10.86 -34.28 -12.72
CA LEU A 301 11.76 -33.70 -11.71
C LEU A 301 11.58 -34.36 -10.34
N ARG A 302 10.33 -34.60 -9.89
CA ARG A 302 10.04 -35.32 -8.64
C ARG A 302 10.56 -36.76 -8.70
N GLY A 303 10.46 -37.43 -9.85
CA GLY A 303 11.05 -38.75 -10.08
C GLY A 303 12.58 -38.81 -9.97
N GLN A 304 13.27 -37.67 -10.14
CA GLN A 304 14.72 -37.51 -9.92
C GLN A 304 15.07 -37.01 -8.52
N GLY A 305 14.07 -36.81 -7.64
CA GLY A 305 14.27 -36.38 -6.26
C GLY A 305 14.35 -34.87 -6.05
N ALA A 306 13.67 -34.06 -6.89
CA ALA A 306 13.47 -32.64 -6.63
C ALA A 306 12.54 -32.41 -5.41
N GLU A 307 13.03 -31.67 -4.43
CA GLU A 307 12.36 -31.38 -3.15
C GLU A 307 11.53 -30.10 -3.21
N LEU A 308 11.96 -29.11 -4.01
CA LEU A 308 11.23 -27.89 -4.33
C LEU A 308 11.03 -27.78 -5.86
N ILE A 309 9.86 -27.38 -6.33
CA ILE A 309 9.58 -27.04 -7.74
C ILE A 309 9.38 -25.54 -7.89
N VAL A 310 10.16 -24.92 -8.78
CA VAL A 310 10.05 -23.51 -9.15
C VAL A 310 9.80 -23.40 -10.66
N VAL A 311 8.69 -22.81 -11.04
CA VAL A 311 8.38 -22.48 -12.44
C VAL A 311 8.86 -21.06 -12.72
N LEU A 312 9.74 -20.91 -13.69
CA LEU A 312 10.08 -19.62 -14.31
C LEU A 312 9.10 -19.41 -15.47
N SER A 313 8.22 -18.43 -15.33
CA SER A 313 7.13 -18.17 -16.26
C SER A 313 7.27 -16.79 -16.88
N HIS A 314 7.26 -16.74 -18.21
CA HIS A 314 7.02 -15.52 -18.97
C HIS A 314 5.59 -15.54 -19.52
N SER A 315 4.60 -15.49 -18.62
CA SER A 315 3.17 -15.58 -18.97
C SER A 315 2.28 -14.47 -18.36
N GLY A 316 2.73 -13.82 -17.29
CA GLY A 316 2.01 -12.74 -16.62
C GLY A 316 1.09 -13.23 -15.50
N VAL A 317 0.96 -12.40 -14.47
CA VAL A 317 0.34 -12.75 -13.17
C VAL A 317 -1.04 -13.41 -13.29
N GLU A 318 -1.87 -13.02 -14.25
CA GLU A 318 -3.19 -13.64 -14.41
C GLU A 318 -3.15 -15.07 -15.00
N ALA A 319 -2.20 -15.36 -15.88
CA ALA A 319 -1.98 -16.71 -16.40
C ALA A 319 -1.29 -17.57 -15.33
N GLU A 320 -0.35 -16.98 -14.59
CA GLU A 320 0.42 -17.64 -13.53
C GLU A 320 -0.44 -18.00 -12.32
N ARG A 321 -1.39 -17.13 -11.92
CA ARG A 321 -2.40 -17.46 -10.89
C ARG A 321 -3.32 -18.58 -11.33
N ARG A 322 -3.75 -18.59 -12.60
CA ARG A 322 -4.56 -19.69 -13.17
C ARG A 322 -3.78 -21.01 -13.16
N LEU A 323 -2.53 -21.00 -13.63
CA LEU A 323 -1.63 -22.16 -13.60
C LEU A 323 -1.39 -22.69 -12.17
N ALA A 324 -1.22 -21.79 -11.19
CA ALA A 324 -1.08 -22.11 -9.77
C ALA A 324 -2.36 -22.65 -9.10
N GLU A 325 -3.51 -22.56 -9.75
CA GLU A 325 -4.75 -23.21 -9.30
C GLU A 325 -5.07 -24.46 -10.14
N GLU A 326 -4.73 -24.48 -11.43
CA GLU A 326 -4.91 -25.62 -12.32
C GLU A 326 -3.99 -26.79 -11.93
N VAL A 327 -2.67 -26.54 -11.83
CA VAL A 327 -1.65 -27.57 -11.61
C VAL A 327 -1.24 -27.67 -10.14
N ALA A 328 -1.32 -28.87 -9.58
CA ALA A 328 -0.83 -29.18 -8.24
C ALA A 328 0.66 -29.60 -8.24
N GLY A 329 1.36 -29.39 -7.12
CA GLY A 329 2.76 -29.81 -6.95
C GLY A 329 3.82 -28.79 -7.38
N ILE A 330 3.41 -27.63 -7.90
CA ILE A 330 4.24 -26.43 -8.01
C ILE A 330 4.33 -25.77 -6.64
N ASP A 331 5.55 -25.53 -6.13
CA ASP A 331 5.74 -24.81 -4.87
C ASP A 331 5.83 -23.29 -5.10
N ILE A 332 6.56 -22.87 -6.14
CA ILE A 332 6.79 -21.45 -6.48
C ILE A 332 6.60 -21.22 -7.99
N ILE A 333 6.01 -20.09 -8.37
CA ILE A 333 6.09 -19.48 -9.71
C ILE A 333 6.75 -18.10 -9.59
N ILE A 334 7.81 -17.90 -10.38
CA ILE A 334 8.42 -16.59 -10.63
C ILE A 334 7.93 -16.12 -11.99
N GLY A 335 7.16 -15.04 -12.00
CA GLY A 335 6.49 -14.50 -13.17
C GLY A 335 7.28 -13.42 -13.92
N GLY A 336 6.79 -13.10 -15.10
CA GLY A 336 7.33 -12.08 -16.01
C GLY A 336 6.22 -11.50 -16.89
N HIS A 337 6.59 -10.95 -18.05
CA HIS A 337 5.71 -10.51 -19.16
C HIS A 337 4.77 -9.31 -18.88
N SER A 338 4.13 -9.29 -17.72
CA SER A 338 3.08 -8.32 -17.39
C SER A 338 3.59 -6.98 -16.85
N HIS A 339 4.91 -6.84 -16.62
CA HIS A 339 5.51 -5.74 -15.85
C HIS A 339 4.87 -5.47 -14.47
N THR A 340 4.15 -6.43 -13.87
CA THR A 340 3.39 -6.22 -12.62
C THR A 340 4.30 -6.28 -11.38
N LEU A 341 4.17 -5.31 -10.47
CA LEU A 341 4.81 -5.39 -9.15
C LEU A 341 3.93 -6.23 -8.20
N VAL A 342 4.46 -7.36 -7.74
CA VAL A 342 3.80 -8.21 -6.73
C VAL A 342 4.57 -8.06 -5.41
N GLU A 343 4.33 -6.95 -4.71
CA GLU A 343 5.11 -6.52 -3.52
C GLU A 343 5.22 -7.61 -2.43
N LYS A 344 4.13 -8.35 -2.23
CA LYS A 344 4.05 -9.57 -1.43
C LYS A 344 3.58 -10.71 -2.34
N PRO A 345 4.27 -11.85 -2.38
CA PRO A 345 3.85 -13.00 -3.17
C PRO A 345 2.41 -13.42 -2.87
N TRP A 346 1.65 -13.68 -3.93
CA TRP A 346 0.30 -14.22 -3.84
C TRP A 346 0.39 -15.73 -3.58
N VAL A 347 -0.56 -16.30 -2.84
CA VAL A 347 -0.57 -17.72 -2.50
C VAL A 347 -1.87 -18.33 -3.02
N SER A 348 -1.76 -19.39 -3.81
CA SER A 348 -2.90 -20.13 -4.36
C SER A 348 -3.78 -20.66 -3.24
N PRO A 349 -5.06 -20.25 -3.14
CA PRO A 349 -5.97 -20.72 -2.09
C PRO A 349 -6.35 -22.21 -2.26
N LYS A 350 -6.08 -22.79 -3.44
CA LYS A 350 -6.38 -24.17 -3.79
C LYS A 350 -5.17 -25.10 -3.60
N ASN A 351 -4.00 -24.71 -4.08
CA ASN A 351 -2.81 -25.57 -4.15
C ASN A 351 -1.65 -25.12 -3.23
N GLY A 352 -1.73 -23.94 -2.60
CA GLY A 352 -0.65 -23.40 -1.75
C GLY A 352 0.55 -22.80 -2.50
N THR A 353 0.61 -22.96 -3.83
CA THR A 353 1.65 -22.41 -4.71
C THR A 353 1.85 -20.91 -4.55
N VAL A 354 3.11 -20.48 -4.43
CA VAL A 354 3.50 -19.07 -4.22
C VAL A 354 3.86 -18.39 -5.55
N VAL A 355 3.18 -17.31 -5.92
CA VAL A 355 3.39 -16.56 -7.18
C VAL A 355 3.99 -15.18 -6.89
N ALA A 356 5.14 -14.85 -7.51
CA ALA A 356 5.87 -13.59 -7.30
C ALA A 356 6.39 -12.99 -8.62
N GLN A 357 6.38 -11.66 -8.75
CA GLN A 357 6.94 -10.91 -9.89
C GLN A 357 7.52 -9.57 -9.41
N ALA A 358 8.69 -9.18 -9.94
CA ALA A 358 9.51 -8.05 -9.48
C ALA A 358 9.37 -6.79 -10.37
N GLN A 359 8.18 -6.58 -10.95
CA GLN A 359 7.90 -5.51 -11.92
C GLN A 359 8.68 -5.68 -13.23
N ALA A 360 9.67 -4.81 -13.50
CA ALA A 360 10.46 -4.76 -14.74
C ALA A 360 11.68 -3.83 -14.60
N HIS A 361 12.59 -3.82 -15.58
CA HIS A 361 13.70 -2.86 -15.71
C HIS A 361 14.68 -2.83 -14.53
N ALA A 362 14.79 -3.94 -13.78
CA ALA A 362 15.44 -3.97 -12.46
C ALA A 362 14.99 -2.84 -11.52
N SER A 363 13.70 -2.47 -11.59
CA SER A 363 13.09 -1.50 -10.66
C SER A 363 13.10 -2.03 -9.22
N TYR A 364 12.88 -3.34 -9.08
CA TYR A 364 12.90 -4.09 -7.84
C TYR A 364 13.66 -5.41 -8.04
N LEU A 365 14.21 -5.96 -6.96
CA LEU A 365 14.73 -7.31 -6.87
C LEU A 365 13.80 -8.12 -5.96
N GLY A 366 13.14 -9.14 -6.50
CA GLY A 366 12.34 -10.08 -5.73
C GLY A 366 13.21 -10.94 -4.83
N ARG A 367 12.70 -11.31 -3.66
CA ARG A 367 13.41 -12.13 -2.66
C ARG A 367 12.44 -13.06 -1.95
N ILE A 368 12.61 -14.37 -2.18
CA ILE A 368 11.85 -15.44 -1.53
C ILE A 368 12.79 -16.21 -0.59
N GLU A 369 12.43 -16.32 0.68
CA GLU A 369 13.06 -17.24 1.63
C GLU A 369 12.29 -18.56 1.66
N VAL A 370 13.03 -19.66 1.50
CA VAL A 370 12.57 -21.03 1.74
C VAL A 370 13.35 -21.58 2.94
N ARG A 371 12.65 -22.04 3.98
CA ARG A 371 13.25 -22.59 5.20
C ARG A 371 12.76 -24.02 5.43
N ARG A 372 13.68 -24.94 5.71
CA ARG A 372 13.37 -26.35 5.97
C ARG A 372 13.17 -26.60 7.47
N ASN A 373 12.00 -27.08 7.86
CA ASN A 373 11.64 -27.40 9.23
C ASN A 373 11.13 -28.84 9.34
N GLY A 374 11.98 -29.78 9.80
CA GLY A 374 11.58 -31.17 10.07
C GLY A 374 11.14 -32.01 8.84
N GLY A 375 11.28 -31.48 7.63
CA GLY A 375 10.80 -32.07 6.38
C GLY A 375 9.78 -31.19 5.64
N GLU A 376 9.15 -30.23 6.33
CA GLU A 376 8.25 -29.25 5.75
C GLU A 376 9.04 -28.02 5.24
N LEU A 377 8.62 -27.44 4.10
CA LEU A 377 9.22 -26.24 3.52
C LEU A 377 8.31 -25.03 3.78
N THR A 378 8.81 -24.06 4.54
CA THR A 378 8.10 -22.79 4.78
C THR A 378 8.60 -21.74 3.79
N ILE A 379 7.69 -21.19 2.98
CA ILE A 379 8.01 -20.21 1.92
C ILE A 379 7.45 -18.84 2.32
N SER A 380 8.27 -17.79 2.15
CA SER A 380 7.87 -16.40 2.38
C SER A 380 8.67 -15.48 1.46
N GLY A 381 8.20 -14.26 1.18
CA GLY A 381 8.97 -13.35 0.32
C GLY A 381 8.39 -11.95 0.19
N GLY A 382 9.06 -11.15 -0.63
CA GLY A 382 8.71 -9.77 -0.97
C GLY A 382 9.68 -9.19 -2.00
N VAL A 383 9.72 -7.87 -2.11
CA VAL A 383 10.55 -7.13 -3.08
C VAL A 383 11.46 -6.10 -2.40
N LEU A 384 12.64 -5.88 -2.97
CA LEU A 384 13.60 -4.84 -2.60
C LEU A 384 13.67 -3.79 -3.71
N PRO A 385 13.29 -2.52 -3.48
CA PRO A 385 13.47 -1.46 -4.47
C PRO A 385 14.95 -1.21 -4.75
N LEU A 386 15.34 -1.16 -6.02
CA LEU A 386 16.71 -0.86 -6.44
C LEU A 386 16.83 0.64 -6.78
N ALA A 387 17.54 1.40 -5.95
CA ALA A 387 17.78 2.82 -6.19
C ALA A 387 18.88 3.00 -7.25
N GLY A 388 18.64 3.84 -8.25
CA GLY A 388 19.55 4.07 -9.39
C GLY A 388 20.73 4.99 -9.05
N ARG A 389 21.33 4.82 -7.87
CA ARG A 389 22.47 5.60 -7.41
C ARG A 389 23.76 5.12 -8.09
N SER A 390 24.79 5.97 -8.06
CA SER A 390 26.13 5.59 -8.54
C SER A 390 26.81 4.68 -7.51
N GLU A 391 26.47 3.39 -7.55
CA GLU A 391 27.05 2.36 -6.68
C GLU A 391 28.29 1.72 -7.33
N THR A 392 29.33 1.51 -6.52
CA THR A 392 30.58 0.85 -6.93
C THR A 392 30.38 -0.67 -6.94
N VAL A 393 30.49 -1.27 -8.11
CA VAL A 393 30.41 -2.73 -8.33
C VAL A 393 31.79 -3.31 -8.65
N GLY A 394 31.97 -4.63 -8.51
CA GLY A 394 33.25 -5.27 -8.78
C GLY A 394 33.74 -5.09 -10.24
N ASP A 395 35.06 -5.05 -10.43
CA ASP A 395 35.74 -4.83 -11.72
C ASP A 395 35.21 -5.70 -12.87
N ARG A 396 34.77 -6.93 -12.55
CA ARG A 396 34.18 -7.88 -13.50
C ARG A 396 32.86 -7.39 -14.11
N VAL A 397 32.02 -6.72 -13.32
CA VAL A 397 30.75 -6.14 -13.79
C VAL A 397 31.03 -4.84 -14.55
N GLU A 398 31.83 -3.95 -13.96
CA GLU A 398 32.11 -2.63 -14.53
C GLU A 398 32.84 -2.73 -15.87
N GLY A 399 33.78 -3.68 -16.01
CA GLY A 399 34.48 -3.98 -17.26
C GLY A 399 33.59 -4.50 -18.40
N ILE A 400 32.35 -4.91 -18.12
CA ILE A 400 31.35 -5.28 -19.14
C ILE A 400 30.48 -4.07 -19.49
N ILE A 401 29.92 -3.39 -18.48
CA ILE A 401 28.92 -2.34 -18.73
C ILE A 401 29.52 -0.99 -19.13
N ALA A 402 30.68 -0.60 -18.58
CA ALA A 402 31.26 0.72 -18.85
C ALA A 402 31.69 0.93 -20.32
N PRO A 403 32.30 -0.06 -21.02
CA PRO A 403 32.61 0.08 -22.45
C PRO A 403 31.36 0.20 -23.34
N VAL A 404 30.27 -0.48 -22.96
CA VAL A 404 28.99 -0.41 -23.69
C VAL A 404 28.35 0.95 -23.50
N ILE A 405 28.22 1.42 -22.25
CA ILE A 405 27.72 2.77 -21.93
C ILE A 405 28.53 3.82 -22.69
N ALA A 406 29.86 3.80 -22.60
CA ALA A 406 30.72 4.81 -23.23
C ALA A 406 30.62 4.84 -24.76
N ARG A 407 30.41 3.69 -25.42
CA ARG A 407 30.16 3.61 -26.85
C ARG A 407 28.77 4.13 -27.21
N VAL A 408 27.75 3.62 -26.54
CA VAL A 408 26.35 3.89 -26.88
C VAL A 408 25.98 5.34 -26.59
N SER A 409 26.47 5.94 -25.50
CA SER A 409 26.35 7.38 -25.25
C SER A 409 26.95 8.25 -26.36
N ALA A 410 28.09 7.86 -26.93
CA ALA A 410 28.72 8.61 -28.02
C ALA A 410 27.92 8.56 -29.34
N GLU A 411 27.00 7.61 -29.48
CA GLU A 411 26.10 7.44 -30.62
C GLU A 411 24.69 8.04 -30.34
N MET A 412 24.21 7.95 -29.09
CA MET A 412 22.80 8.18 -28.72
C MET A 412 22.53 9.50 -27.97
N ASP A 413 23.52 10.09 -27.30
CA ASP A 413 23.31 11.29 -26.46
C ASP A 413 23.36 12.60 -27.28
N GLY A 414 23.43 12.49 -28.61
CA GLY A 414 23.37 13.62 -29.54
C GLY A 414 21.97 14.23 -29.62
N VAL A 415 21.89 15.56 -29.53
CA VAL A 415 20.63 16.32 -29.63
C VAL A 415 20.16 16.38 -31.08
N VAL A 416 18.94 15.89 -31.34
CA VAL A 416 18.26 15.87 -32.65
C VAL A 416 17.48 17.17 -32.87
N GLY A 417 16.96 17.77 -31.80
CA GLY A 417 16.20 19.01 -31.84
C GLY A 417 15.63 19.36 -30.47
N THR A 418 14.50 20.07 -30.43
CA THR A 418 13.88 20.56 -29.18
C THR A 418 12.38 20.33 -29.24
N SER A 419 11.80 19.79 -28.15
CA SER A 419 10.35 19.77 -27.95
C SER A 419 9.91 20.99 -27.13
N PRO A 420 8.88 21.75 -27.55
CA PRO A 420 8.34 22.88 -26.81
C PRO A 420 7.37 22.47 -25.68
N VAL A 421 7.05 21.18 -25.55
CA VAL A 421 6.16 20.64 -24.52
C VAL A 421 6.44 19.14 -24.30
N ALA A 422 6.34 18.65 -23.07
CA ALA A 422 6.40 17.21 -22.80
C ALA A 422 5.15 16.50 -23.37
N MET A 423 5.34 15.41 -24.13
CA MET A 423 4.24 14.60 -24.66
C MET A 423 4.24 13.20 -24.03
N SER A 424 3.28 12.98 -23.12
CA SER A 424 3.10 11.71 -22.43
C SER A 424 2.73 10.56 -23.37
N ARG A 425 3.36 9.40 -23.16
CA ARG A 425 2.94 8.11 -23.76
C ARG A 425 1.51 7.72 -23.35
N PRO A 426 0.85 6.78 -24.07
CA PRO A 426 -0.45 6.24 -23.66
C PRO A 426 -0.48 5.71 -22.22
N ALA A 427 -1.59 5.97 -21.54
CA ALA A 427 -1.88 5.38 -20.24
C ALA A 427 -2.26 3.89 -20.40
N ARG A 428 -1.69 3.02 -19.56
CA ARG A 428 -2.01 1.58 -19.52
C ARG A 428 -3.06 1.32 -18.44
N GLY A 429 -3.89 0.29 -18.63
CA GLY A 429 -4.88 -0.14 -17.64
C GLY A 429 -6.09 0.79 -17.43
N VAL A 430 -6.28 1.82 -18.27
CA VAL A 430 -7.43 2.74 -18.15
C VAL A 430 -8.67 2.13 -18.86
N PRO A 431 -9.81 1.91 -18.18
CA PRO A 431 -10.99 1.27 -18.79
C PRO A 431 -11.65 2.09 -19.90
N ARG A 432 -11.51 3.42 -19.88
CA ARG A 432 -12.13 4.34 -20.85
C ARG A 432 -11.24 4.50 -22.09
N PRO A 433 -11.80 4.55 -23.32
CA PRO A 433 -11.07 4.95 -24.51
C PRO A 433 -10.43 6.34 -24.34
N LEU A 434 -9.11 6.40 -24.56
CA LEU A 434 -8.29 7.62 -24.48
C LEU A 434 -7.16 7.50 -25.51
N SER A 435 -6.86 8.62 -26.17
CA SER A 435 -5.74 8.80 -27.10
C SER A 435 -4.58 9.54 -26.45
N SER A 436 -3.36 9.35 -26.95
CA SER A 436 -2.18 10.13 -26.52
C SER A 436 -1.75 11.15 -27.57
N GLN A 437 -1.40 12.37 -27.13
CA GLN A 437 -0.84 13.38 -28.04
C GLN A 437 0.46 12.89 -28.71
N LEU A 438 1.26 12.09 -28.00
CA LEU A 438 2.46 11.47 -28.56
C LEU A 438 2.12 10.49 -29.68
N GLY A 439 1.16 9.58 -29.49
CA GLY A 439 0.77 8.59 -30.50
C GLY A 439 0.08 9.21 -31.72
N SER A 440 -0.74 10.25 -31.53
CA SER A 440 -1.28 11.04 -32.64
C SER A 440 -0.19 11.81 -33.41
N TRP A 441 0.84 12.34 -32.71
CA TRP A 441 1.99 12.98 -33.35
C TRP A 441 2.88 11.97 -34.11
N ILE A 442 3.14 10.79 -33.54
CA ILE A 442 3.85 9.68 -34.20
C ILE A 442 3.10 9.27 -35.47
N SER A 443 1.79 9.05 -35.36
CA SER A 443 0.91 8.73 -36.50
C SER A 443 1.00 9.81 -37.58
N HIS A 444 1.02 11.10 -37.21
CA HIS A 444 1.21 12.18 -38.17
C HIS A 444 2.60 12.13 -38.85
N GLN A 445 3.68 11.80 -38.15
CA GLN A 445 4.99 11.62 -38.80
C GLN A 445 4.99 10.43 -39.77
N MET A 446 4.30 9.34 -39.43
CA MET A 446 4.11 8.18 -40.30
C MET A 446 3.29 8.54 -41.55
N ALA A 447 2.24 9.36 -41.42
CA ALA A 447 1.46 9.87 -42.53
C ALA A 447 2.30 10.75 -43.49
N LEU A 448 3.13 11.65 -42.95
CA LEU A 448 4.04 12.50 -43.73
C LEU A 448 5.09 11.67 -44.49
N VAL A 449 5.65 10.64 -43.86
CA VAL A 449 6.63 9.73 -44.48
C VAL A 449 5.98 8.81 -45.52
N GLY A 450 4.75 8.35 -45.29
CA GLY A 450 3.97 7.56 -46.26
C GLY A 450 3.41 8.39 -47.42
N GLY A 451 3.34 9.72 -47.30
CA GLY A 451 2.70 10.58 -48.30
C GLY A 451 1.18 10.44 -48.34
N VAL A 452 0.53 10.16 -47.20
CA VAL A 452 -0.89 9.81 -47.09
C VAL A 452 -1.65 10.69 -46.08
N GLU A 453 -2.98 10.66 -46.16
CA GLU A 453 -3.85 11.51 -45.34
C GLU A 453 -4.07 10.97 -43.92
N ILE A 454 -4.13 9.65 -43.75
CA ILE A 454 -4.39 8.98 -42.47
C ILE A 454 -3.27 8.04 -42.04
N ALA A 455 -3.13 7.86 -40.73
CA ALA A 455 -2.22 6.89 -40.13
C ALA A 455 -2.75 6.36 -38.79
N VAL A 456 -2.25 5.19 -38.38
CA VAL A 456 -2.49 4.57 -37.06
C VAL A 456 -1.22 3.98 -36.47
N HIS A 457 -1.14 3.93 -35.14
CA HIS A 457 -0.06 3.26 -34.41
C HIS A 457 -0.55 2.69 -33.07
N ASN A 458 -0.03 1.53 -32.65
CA ASN A 458 -0.50 0.83 -31.44
C ASN A 458 0.18 1.38 -30.17
N HIS A 459 -0.57 1.45 -29.08
CA HIS A 459 -0.07 1.84 -27.77
C HIS A 459 1.08 0.95 -27.27
N GLY A 460 1.16 -0.30 -27.73
CA GLY A 460 2.27 -1.22 -27.45
C GLY A 460 3.62 -0.76 -27.99
N GLY A 461 3.63 -0.09 -29.15
CA GLY A 461 4.84 0.42 -29.83
C GLY A 461 5.47 1.64 -29.17
N ILE A 462 4.74 2.35 -28.29
CA ILE A 462 5.16 3.59 -27.64
C ILE A 462 5.66 3.30 -26.22
N ARG A 463 6.99 3.23 -26.03
CA ARG A 463 7.61 2.71 -24.78
C ARG A 463 8.05 3.81 -23.80
N ALA A 464 8.27 5.04 -24.26
CA ALA A 464 8.59 6.21 -23.44
C ALA A 464 7.75 7.44 -23.84
N SER A 465 7.79 8.48 -23.00
CA SER A 465 7.23 9.81 -23.29
C SER A 465 8.29 10.69 -23.95
N LEU A 466 7.89 11.69 -24.75
CA LEU A 466 8.81 12.72 -25.24
C LEU A 466 9.02 13.80 -24.16
N PRO A 467 10.27 14.16 -23.80
CA PRO A 467 10.55 15.22 -22.83
C PRO A 467 10.23 16.62 -23.40
N GLU A 468 10.28 17.62 -22.53
CA GLU A 468 10.33 19.05 -22.90
C GLU A 468 11.80 19.51 -22.95
N GLY A 469 12.12 20.45 -23.83
CA GLY A 469 13.50 20.91 -24.03
C GLY A 469 14.26 20.07 -25.06
N PRO A 470 15.60 19.95 -24.96
CA PRO A 470 16.40 19.19 -25.92
C PRO A 470 15.95 17.72 -26.00
N VAL A 471 15.80 17.22 -27.22
CA VAL A 471 15.47 15.82 -27.51
C VAL A 471 16.67 15.15 -28.16
N THR A 472 17.10 14.02 -27.62
CA THR A 472 18.25 13.23 -28.09
C THR A 472 17.81 12.04 -28.96
N GLU A 473 18.77 11.43 -29.66
CA GLU A 473 18.54 10.17 -30.38
C GLU A 473 18.10 9.06 -29.41
N ARG A 474 18.66 9.04 -28.19
CA ARG A 474 18.28 8.17 -27.07
C ARG A 474 16.80 8.27 -26.72
N ASP A 475 16.24 9.48 -26.64
CA ASP A 475 14.83 9.68 -26.30
C ASP A 475 13.92 9.06 -27.35
N LEU A 476 14.23 9.28 -28.63
CA LEU A 476 13.48 8.74 -29.77
C LEU A 476 13.59 7.21 -29.85
N TYR A 477 14.78 6.66 -29.57
CA TYR A 477 14.97 5.22 -29.45
C TYR A 477 14.14 4.63 -28.32
N GLN A 478 14.11 5.25 -27.14
CA GLN A 478 13.30 4.79 -26.01
C GLN A 478 11.79 4.96 -26.24
N ILE A 479 11.35 5.85 -27.13
CA ILE A 479 9.96 5.96 -27.56
C ILE A 479 9.59 4.80 -28.49
N SER A 480 10.42 4.45 -29.48
CA SER A 480 10.13 3.44 -30.50
C SER A 480 11.30 2.47 -30.77
N PRO A 481 11.63 1.56 -29.83
CA PRO A 481 12.87 0.76 -29.86
C PRO A 481 12.86 -0.42 -30.85
N PHE A 482 11.71 -0.74 -31.45
CA PHE A 482 11.51 -1.99 -32.22
C PHE A 482 12.06 -1.96 -33.66
N GLY A 483 12.45 -0.80 -34.20
CA GLY A 483 12.97 -0.67 -35.57
C GLY A 483 11.92 -0.81 -36.71
N ASN A 484 10.67 -1.14 -36.38
CA ASN A 484 9.50 -1.25 -37.26
C ASN A 484 9.49 -0.20 -38.39
N GLN A 485 9.28 -0.67 -39.63
CA GLN A 485 9.17 0.17 -40.82
C GLN A 485 7.79 0.82 -40.94
N VAL A 486 7.74 2.05 -41.41
CA VAL A 486 6.50 2.70 -41.86
C VAL A 486 6.13 2.12 -43.22
N VAL A 487 4.91 1.60 -43.32
CA VAL A 487 4.36 1.01 -44.54
C VAL A 487 3.03 1.65 -44.89
N VAL A 488 2.71 1.69 -46.19
CA VAL A 488 1.43 2.21 -46.71
C VAL A 488 0.60 1.05 -47.27
N CYS A 489 -0.66 0.97 -46.87
CA CYS A 489 -1.60 -0.07 -47.28
C CYS A 489 -2.96 0.53 -47.73
N GLN A 490 -3.75 -0.21 -48.52
CA GLN A 490 -5.00 0.29 -49.14
C GLN A 490 -6.25 -0.34 -48.50
N VAL A 491 -6.79 0.32 -47.48
CA VAL A 491 -7.83 -0.19 -46.59
C VAL A 491 -9.23 0.27 -47.02
N SER A 492 -10.23 -0.60 -46.96
CA SER A 492 -11.63 -0.19 -47.20
C SER A 492 -12.19 0.58 -46.00
N GLY A 493 -13.21 1.42 -46.23
CA GLY A 493 -13.93 2.03 -45.11
C GLY A 493 -14.55 0.99 -44.17
N ALA A 494 -15.12 -0.09 -44.71
CA ALA A 494 -15.64 -1.20 -43.90
C ALA A 494 -14.57 -1.84 -42.98
N ASP A 495 -13.33 -1.99 -43.46
CA ASP A 495 -12.22 -2.49 -42.65
C ASP A 495 -11.73 -1.45 -41.62
N LEU A 496 -11.67 -0.16 -41.98
CA LEU A 496 -11.43 0.93 -41.01
C LEU A 496 -12.49 0.94 -39.90
N ARG A 497 -13.76 0.68 -40.23
CA ARG A 497 -14.86 0.55 -39.26
C ARG A 497 -14.67 -0.67 -38.36
N ALA A 498 -14.15 -1.78 -38.88
CA ALA A 498 -13.81 -2.95 -38.08
C ALA A 498 -12.62 -2.67 -37.13
N ILE A 499 -11.57 -1.99 -37.62
CA ILE A 499 -10.41 -1.57 -36.82
C ILE A 499 -10.84 -0.63 -35.68
N ALA A 500 -11.65 0.39 -35.98
CA ALA A 500 -12.15 1.35 -35.00
C ALA A 500 -13.03 0.69 -33.92
N ARG A 501 -13.94 -0.21 -34.31
CA ARG A 501 -14.77 -0.99 -33.35
C ARG A 501 -13.90 -1.80 -32.38
N ARG A 502 -12.86 -2.48 -32.88
CA ARG A 502 -11.94 -3.26 -32.06
C ARG A 502 -11.10 -2.38 -31.14
N SER A 503 -10.61 -1.25 -31.64
CA SER A 503 -9.75 -0.31 -30.88
C SER A 503 -10.47 0.34 -29.68
N LEU A 504 -11.81 0.46 -29.72
CA LEU A 504 -12.58 0.90 -28.56
C LEU A 504 -12.51 -0.09 -27.39
N VAL A 505 -12.68 -1.39 -27.67
CA VAL A 505 -12.81 -2.44 -26.64
C VAL A 505 -11.49 -3.05 -26.21
N GLU A 506 -10.45 -3.05 -27.05
CA GLU A 506 -9.10 -3.46 -26.63
C GLU A 506 -8.45 -2.40 -25.73
N GLY A 507 -7.95 -2.82 -24.57
CA GLY A 507 -7.41 -1.91 -23.54
C GLY A 507 -5.99 -1.44 -23.84
N ASN A 508 -4.99 -2.31 -23.62
CA ASN A 508 -3.57 -1.96 -23.79
C ASN A 508 -3.07 -2.08 -25.24
N ARG A 509 -3.78 -2.80 -26.13
CA ARG A 509 -3.48 -2.98 -27.57
C ARG A 509 -4.16 -1.94 -28.48
N ARG A 510 -4.80 -0.95 -27.87
CA ARG A 510 -5.51 0.18 -28.52
C ARG A 510 -4.60 0.95 -29.48
N LEU A 511 -5.20 1.55 -30.51
CA LEU A 511 -4.53 2.40 -31.50
C LEU A 511 -4.74 3.89 -31.21
N ASP A 512 -3.66 4.66 -31.33
CA ASP A 512 -3.71 6.10 -31.64
C ASP A 512 -3.74 6.29 -33.18
N ALA A 513 -4.14 7.48 -33.62
CA ALA A 513 -4.34 7.78 -35.05
C ALA A 513 -4.07 9.25 -35.41
N TYR A 514 -3.94 9.50 -36.70
CA TYR A 514 -3.93 10.82 -37.33
C TYR A 514 -5.06 10.91 -38.38
N GLN A 515 -5.84 11.99 -38.31
CA GLN A 515 -7.03 12.24 -39.14
C GLN A 515 -8.11 11.14 -39.13
N ILE A 516 -8.24 10.40 -38.02
CA ILE A 516 -9.36 9.48 -37.76
C ILE A 516 -9.96 9.86 -36.40
N GLU A 517 -11.29 10.00 -36.35
CA GLU A 517 -12.04 10.29 -35.11
C GLU A 517 -13.11 9.21 -34.87
N ILE A 518 -13.07 8.62 -33.68
CA ILE A 518 -13.88 7.48 -33.24
C ILE A 518 -14.86 7.97 -32.17
N GLY A 519 -16.04 8.40 -32.61
CA GLY A 519 -17.11 8.82 -31.71
C GLY A 519 -17.83 7.62 -31.10
N TYR A 520 -17.93 7.56 -29.77
CA TYR A 520 -18.46 6.40 -29.05
C TYR A 520 -19.47 6.78 -27.96
N ARG A 521 -20.33 5.83 -27.58
CA ARG A 521 -21.25 5.93 -26.45
C ARG A 521 -20.89 4.87 -25.41
N GLN A 522 -21.05 5.18 -24.13
CA GLN A 522 -20.94 4.19 -23.06
C GLN A 522 -22.26 3.42 -22.92
N SER A 523 -22.23 2.09 -22.96
CA SER A 523 -23.29 1.18 -22.51
C SER A 523 -22.86 0.41 -21.26
N GLU A 524 -23.74 -0.45 -20.74
CA GLU A 524 -23.45 -1.37 -19.63
C GLU A 524 -22.36 -2.39 -20.01
N ASP A 525 -22.34 -2.85 -21.26
CA ASP A 525 -21.33 -3.79 -21.80
C ASP A 525 -19.99 -3.14 -22.19
N GLY A 526 -19.92 -1.81 -22.31
CA GLY A 526 -18.68 -1.10 -22.66
C GLY A 526 -18.84 0.07 -23.65
N PRO A 527 -17.75 0.51 -24.30
CA PRO A 527 -17.78 1.59 -25.29
C PRO A 527 -18.24 1.09 -26.67
N VAL A 528 -19.34 1.63 -27.19
CA VAL A 528 -19.95 1.25 -28.48
C VAL A 528 -19.72 2.35 -29.53
N LEU A 529 -19.18 1.97 -30.70
CA LEU A 529 -18.97 2.87 -31.83
C LEU A 529 -20.30 3.53 -32.26
N SER A 530 -20.31 4.85 -32.35
CA SER A 530 -21.48 5.67 -32.69
C SER A 530 -21.27 6.53 -33.94
N THR A 531 -20.09 7.15 -34.11
CA THR A 531 -19.67 7.81 -35.36
C THR A 531 -18.22 7.45 -35.69
N LEU A 532 -17.84 7.61 -36.95
CA LEU A 532 -16.47 7.45 -37.43
C LEU A 532 -16.24 8.42 -38.58
N SER A 533 -15.22 9.27 -38.47
CA SER A 533 -14.84 10.22 -39.53
C SER A 533 -13.37 10.09 -39.91
N VAL A 534 -13.07 10.42 -41.16
CA VAL A 534 -11.74 10.47 -41.75
C VAL A 534 -11.52 11.86 -42.35
N ALA A 535 -10.44 12.54 -41.97
CA ALA A 535 -10.14 13.92 -42.37
C ALA A 535 -11.28 14.94 -42.10
N GLY A 536 -12.19 14.63 -41.17
CA GLY A 536 -13.39 15.43 -40.86
C GLY A 536 -14.63 15.08 -41.69
N GLU A 537 -14.52 14.21 -42.70
CA GLU A 537 -15.66 13.67 -43.45
C GLU A 537 -16.18 12.37 -42.79
N ALA A 538 -17.49 12.12 -42.85
CA ALA A 538 -18.05 10.86 -42.37
C ALA A 538 -17.51 9.67 -43.19
N LEU A 539 -17.17 8.56 -42.52
CA LEU A 539 -16.60 7.39 -43.17
C LEU A 539 -17.58 6.73 -44.16
N ASP A 540 -17.20 6.74 -45.44
CA ASP A 540 -17.77 5.95 -46.52
C ASP A 540 -17.19 4.52 -46.48
N ASP A 541 -18.04 3.50 -46.42
CA ASP A 541 -17.61 2.09 -46.32
C ASP A 541 -17.09 1.51 -47.65
N GLU A 542 -17.50 2.08 -48.80
CA GLU A 542 -17.09 1.62 -50.14
C GLU A 542 -15.80 2.33 -50.62
N ARG A 543 -15.48 3.50 -50.06
CA ARG A 543 -14.22 4.21 -50.35
C ARG A 543 -13.01 3.41 -49.85
N VAL A 544 -11.98 3.34 -50.68
CA VAL A 544 -10.64 2.84 -50.30
C VAL A 544 -9.78 4.03 -49.89
N TYR A 545 -9.06 3.87 -48.79
CA TYR A 545 -8.19 4.87 -48.18
C TYR A 545 -6.74 4.37 -48.15
N SER A 546 -5.78 5.23 -48.44
CA SER A 546 -4.36 4.93 -48.23
C SER A 546 -3.98 5.24 -46.79
N LEU A 547 -3.54 4.22 -46.05
CA LEU A 547 -3.25 4.27 -44.61
C LEU A 547 -1.77 4.00 -44.35
N ALA A 548 -1.11 4.86 -43.57
CA ALA A 548 0.22 4.56 -43.04
C ALA A 548 0.12 3.85 -41.68
N THR A 549 0.93 2.81 -41.48
CA THR A 549 1.02 2.05 -40.22
C THR A 549 2.42 1.46 -40.08
N SER A 550 2.71 0.75 -38.99
CA SER A 550 3.92 -0.07 -38.87
C SER A 550 3.76 -1.40 -39.59
N ASP A 551 4.84 -1.90 -40.18
CA ASP A 551 4.96 -3.28 -40.70
C ASP A 551 4.41 -4.33 -39.73
N TYR A 552 4.77 -4.24 -38.43
CA TYR A 552 4.26 -5.11 -37.37
C TYR A 552 2.71 -5.20 -37.37
N LEU A 553 2.01 -4.06 -37.48
CA LEU A 553 0.55 -4.04 -37.53
C LEU A 553 0.00 -4.46 -38.89
N ALA A 554 0.67 -4.07 -39.98
CA ALA A 554 0.27 -4.43 -41.34
C ALA A 554 0.33 -5.95 -41.63
N PHE A 555 1.15 -6.69 -40.87
CA PHE A 555 1.25 -8.15 -40.92
C PHE A 555 0.55 -8.85 -39.73
N GLY A 556 -0.41 -8.18 -39.08
CA GLY A 556 -1.30 -8.82 -38.09
C GLY A 556 -0.77 -8.92 -36.66
N GLY A 557 0.30 -8.20 -36.31
CA GLY A 557 0.84 -8.09 -34.94
C GLY A 557 -0.18 -7.58 -33.92
N ASP A 558 0.03 -7.88 -32.64
CA ASP A 558 -0.99 -7.82 -31.55
C ASP A 558 -2.30 -8.60 -31.89
N GLY A 559 -2.26 -9.46 -32.92
CA GLY A 559 -3.41 -10.17 -33.49
C GLY A 559 -4.32 -9.32 -34.38
N TRP A 560 -3.87 -8.19 -34.94
CA TRP A 560 -4.65 -7.26 -35.78
C TRP A 560 -5.00 -7.80 -37.19
N SER A 561 -5.66 -8.96 -37.27
CA SER A 561 -6.04 -9.63 -38.53
C SER A 561 -7.04 -8.88 -39.44
N GLN A 562 -7.45 -7.68 -39.06
CA GLN A 562 -8.05 -6.70 -39.97
C GLN A 562 -7.06 -6.25 -41.05
N PHE A 563 -5.75 -6.25 -40.77
CA PHE A 563 -4.72 -5.80 -41.70
C PHE A 563 -4.31 -6.88 -42.71
N ASP A 564 -4.40 -8.18 -42.36
CA ASP A 564 -4.11 -9.32 -43.22
C ASP A 564 -4.90 -9.34 -44.55
N LYS A 565 -6.04 -8.63 -44.58
CA LYS A 565 -6.94 -8.51 -45.74
C LYS A 565 -6.57 -7.38 -46.70
N ILE A 566 -5.66 -6.51 -46.29
CA ILE A 566 -5.35 -5.26 -46.99
C ILE A 566 -4.37 -5.55 -48.14
N VAL A 567 -4.53 -4.84 -49.26
CA VAL A 567 -3.59 -4.91 -50.41
C VAL A 567 -2.15 -4.72 -49.91
N PRO A 568 -1.19 -5.59 -50.29
CA PRO A 568 0.04 -5.81 -49.54
C PRO A 568 0.82 -4.51 -49.24
N PRO A 569 1.28 -4.34 -47.99
CA PRO A 569 1.88 -3.09 -47.53
C PRO A 569 3.17 -2.74 -48.28
N VAL A 570 3.21 -1.52 -48.83
CA VAL A 570 4.40 -0.97 -49.48
C VAL A 570 5.27 -0.29 -48.43
N SER A 571 6.48 -0.80 -48.19
CA SER A 571 7.43 -0.16 -47.27
C SER A 571 7.95 1.15 -47.83
N THR A 572 8.00 2.17 -46.97
CA THR A 572 8.60 3.48 -47.28
C THR A 572 10.14 3.46 -47.22
N GLY A 573 10.74 2.37 -46.70
CA GLY A 573 12.18 2.30 -46.40
C GLY A 573 12.61 3.18 -45.22
N VAL A 574 11.67 3.58 -44.37
CA VAL A 574 11.86 4.50 -43.24
C VAL A 574 11.25 3.86 -41.99
N SER A 575 11.99 3.81 -40.88
CA SER A 575 11.47 3.32 -39.60
C SER A 575 10.57 4.34 -38.91
N VAL A 576 9.71 3.88 -37.99
CA VAL A 576 8.91 4.78 -37.12
C VAL A 576 9.82 5.74 -36.34
N LEU A 577 11.00 5.27 -35.92
CA LEU A 577 12.05 6.08 -35.26
C LEU A 577 12.60 7.15 -36.21
N GLU A 578 12.98 6.81 -37.44
CA GLU A 578 13.46 7.81 -38.42
C GLU A 578 12.37 8.82 -38.80
N ALA A 579 11.09 8.40 -38.83
CA ALA A 579 9.96 9.30 -39.04
C ALA A 579 9.81 10.32 -37.89
N THR A 580 9.88 9.88 -36.63
CA THR A 580 9.82 10.77 -35.47
C THR A 580 11.06 11.66 -35.36
N ARG A 581 12.25 11.13 -35.66
CA ARG A 581 13.52 11.88 -35.73
C ARG A 581 13.47 13.02 -36.74
N ARG A 582 12.88 12.80 -37.93
CA ARG A 582 12.59 13.86 -38.91
C ARG A 582 11.62 14.90 -38.36
N GLY A 583 10.57 14.47 -37.68
CA GLY A 583 9.60 15.37 -37.04
C GLY A 583 10.21 16.29 -35.96
N VAL A 584 11.16 15.78 -35.17
CA VAL A 584 11.90 16.58 -34.18
C VAL A 584 12.91 17.51 -34.84
N ALA A 585 13.71 17.01 -35.79
CA ALA A 585 14.73 17.80 -36.49
C ALA A 585 14.12 18.89 -37.39
N GLY A 586 12.89 18.70 -37.89
CA GLY A 586 12.12 19.70 -38.62
C GLY A 586 11.51 20.81 -37.77
N GLY A 587 11.56 20.68 -36.43
CA GLY A 587 10.96 21.60 -35.47
C GLY A 587 9.54 21.21 -35.06
N LEU A 588 9.36 20.91 -33.77
CA LEU A 588 8.04 20.62 -33.20
C LEU A 588 7.20 21.91 -33.07
N ASP A 589 6.05 21.93 -33.76
CA ASP A 589 5.09 23.03 -33.69
C ASP A 589 4.30 23.03 -32.37
N ALA A 590 4.66 23.95 -31.48
CA ALA A 590 4.03 24.15 -30.17
C ALA A 590 2.52 24.48 -30.23
N SER A 591 2.03 24.98 -31.37
CA SER A 591 0.62 25.37 -31.54
C SER A 591 -0.29 24.21 -31.96
N ARG A 592 0.29 23.16 -32.56
CA ARG A 592 -0.46 22.07 -33.21
C ARG A 592 -0.89 20.99 -32.22
N ARG A 593 -2.05 21.20 -31.58
CA ARG A 593 -2.77 20.16 -30.84
C ARG A 593 -3.40 19.15 -31.80
N TYR A 594 -3.26 17.86 -31.50
CA TYR A 594 -3.97 16.81 -32.22
C TYR A 594 -5.37 16.62 -31.62
N PRO A 595 -6.44 16.51 -32.43
CA PRO A 595 -7.77 16.12 -31.95
C PRO A 595 -7.72 14.77 -31.22
N PRO A 596 -8.58 14.54 -30.21
CA PRO A 596 -8.66 13.24 -29.54
C PRO A 596 -9.22 12.19 -30.51
N VAL A 597 -8.55 11.03 -30.62
CA VAL A 597 -9.00 9.93 -31.49
C VAL A 597 -10.32 9.34 -30.97
N TYR A 598 -10.60 9.46 -29.67
CA TYR A 598 -11.81 8.93 -29.04
C TYR A 598 -12.67 10.06 -28.48
N VAL A 599 -13.89 10.19 -29.00
CA VAL A 599 -14.84 11.26 -28.63
C VAL A 599 -16.09 10.66 -27.98
N PRO A 600 -16.37 10.92 -26.69
CA PRO A 600 -17.60 10.47 -26.06
C PRO A 600 -18.78 11.33 -26.53
N ILE A 601 -19.74 10.72 -27.24
CA ILE A 601 -20.92 11.43 -27.77
C ILE A 601 -22.01 11.50 -26.69
N ALA A 602 -22.44 12.72 -26.36
CA ALA A 602 -23.56 12.95 -25.46
C ALA A 602 -24.89 12.45 -26.05
N ALA A 603 -25.77 11.91 -25.21
CA ALA A 603 -27.01 11.25 -25.64
C ALA A 603 -28.01 12.16 -26.41
N GLY A 604 -27.82 13.49 -26.39
CA GLY A 604 -28.66 14.46 -27.11
C GLY A 604 -28.08 15.02 -28.41
N GLU A 605 -26.82 14.75 -28.77
CA GLU A 605 -26.11 15.43 -29.87
C GLU A 605 -26.12 14.67 -31.20
N LEU A 606 -27.21 13.95 -31.49
CA LEU A 606 -27.41 13.26 -32.78
C LEU A 606 -28.73 13.64 -33.44
N LYS A 607 -28.64 14.60 -34.36
CA LYS A 607 -29.63 14.79 -35.44
C LYS A 607 -28.97 14.41 -36.76
N VAL A 608 -29.63 13.55 -37.53
CA VAL A 608 -29.21 13.05 -38.86
C VAL A 608 -28.01 12.09 -38.79
N ALA A 609 -28.05 10.88 -39.36
CA ALA A 609 -29.21 10.07 -39.75
C ALA A 609 -28.83 8.58 -39.82
N PHE A 610 -29.72 7.71 -39.32
CA PHE A 610 -29.97 6.39 -39.89
C PHE A 610 -31.47 6.12 -39.81
N ALA A 611 -32.06 5.60 -40.88
CA ALA A 611 -33.50 5.39 -40.97
C ALA A 611 -33.91 4.06 -40.33
N GLN A 612 -34.89 4.12 -39.42
CA GLN A 612 -35.68 2.98 -38.93
C GLN A 612 -37.16 3.40 -38.89
N GLY A 613 -38.06 2.40 -38.78
CA GLY A 613 -39.51 2.58 -38.92
C GLY A 613 -40.21 3.32 -37.76
N PRO A 614 -41.53 3.55 -37.89
CA PRO A 614 -42.33 4.25 -36.89
C PRO A 614 -42.70 3.37 -35.69
N ASP A 615 -43.41 4.00 -34.74
CA ASP A 615 -44.13 3.42 -33.61
C ASP A 615 -43.27 2.77 -32.50
N GLU A 616 -42.70 3.61 -31.63
CA GLU A 616 -43.28 3.84 -30.29
C GLU A 616 -42.72 5.12 -29.65
N THR A 617 -43.50 5.81 -28.80
CA THR A 617 -43.10 7.04 -28.11
C THR A 617 -43.14 6.90 -26.58
N PRO A 618 -41.99 6.73 -25.91
CA PRO A 618 -41.83 7.02 -24.49
C PRO A 618 -41.54 8.51 -24.26
N GLU A 619 -42.06 9.07 -23.16
CA GLU A 619 -41.85 10.49 -22.83
C GLU A 619 -40.42 10.79 -22.35
N VAL A 620 -39.87 11.94 -22.74
CA VAL A 620 -38.57 12.42 -22.24
C VAL A 620 -38.75 13.01 -20.84
N GLN A 621 -38.57 12.21 -19.80
CA GLN A 621 -38.28 12.76 -18.48
C GLN A 621 -36.83 13.26 -18.42
N GLN A 622 -36.68 14.54 -18.06
CA GLN A 622 -35.38 15.16 -17.81
C GLN A 622 -34.77 14.59 -16.52
N VAL A 623 -33.74 13.75 -16.64
CA VAL A 623 -32.81 13.52 -15.53
C VAL A 623 -31.76 14.64 -15.56
N ALA A 624 -31.99 15.67 -14.77
CA ALA A 624 -31.01 16.74 -14.56
C ALA A 624 -29.77 16.20 -13.82
N ALA A 625 -28.61 16.85 -13.99
CA ALA A 625 -27.40 16.50 -13.25
C ALA A 625 -27.59 16.76 -11.74
N SER A 626 -27.67 15.70 -10.94
CA SER A 626 -27.88 15.77 -9.49
C SER A 626 -26.72 15.14 -8.71
N GLY A 627 -25.70 15.95 -8.41
CA GLY A 627 -24.63 15.59 -7.47
C GLY A 627 -24.99 15.79 -5.99
N GLY A 628 -26.15 16.38 -5.70
CA GLY A 628 -26.71 16.46 -4.34
C GLY A 628 -27.53 15.22 -4.00
N GLY A 629 -27.56 14.83 -2.73
CA GLY A 629 -28.40 13.73 -2.25
C GLY A 629 -29.89 13.98 -2.52
N SER A 630 -30.66 12.91 -2.76
CA SER A 630 -32.09 13.08 -3.02
C SER A 630 -32.80 13.66 -1.79
N PHE A 631 -34.01 14.20 -2.00
CA PHE A 631 -34.85 14.67 -0.90
C PHE A 631 -35.06 13.58 0.18
N LEU A 632 -35.15 12.31 -0.22
CA LEU A 632 -35.28 11.18 0.70
C LEU A 632 -34.01 10.94 1.50
N ASP A 633 -32.83 11.15 0.93
CA ASP A 633 -31.55 10.95 1.62
C ASP A 633 -31.31 12.05 2.65
N ARG A 634 -31.62 13.30 2.29
CA ARG A 634 -31.60 14.44 3.23
C ARG A 634 -32.68 14.28 4.32
N ALA A 635 -33.85 13.74 3.98
CA ALA A 635 -34.89 13.41 4.97
C ALA A 635 -34.47 12.27 5.91
N ARG A 636 -33.74 11.24 5.43
CA ARG A 636 -33.12 10.21 6.28
C ARG A 636 -32.12 10.83 7.25
N SER A 637 -31.27 11.74 6.78
CA SER A 637 -30.31 12.48 7.62
C SER A 637 -30.98 13.33 8.70
N ALA A 638 -32.05 14.05 8.35
CA ALA A 638 -32.86 14.82 9.32
C ALA A 638 -33.55 13.91 10.36
N LEU A 639 -34.11 12.76 9.92
CA LEU A 639 -34.64 11.74 10.82
C LEU A 639 -33.54 11.18 11.72
N GLY A 640 -32.32 10.99 11.21
CA GLY A 640 -31.14 10.58 11.96
C GLY A 640 -30.84 11.50 13.13
N LEU A 641 -30.83 12.82 12.93
CA LEU A 641 -30.65 13.79 14.02
C LEU A 641 -31.72 13.66 15.10
N ILE A 642 -32.99 13.51 14.70
CA ILE A 642 -34.12 13.36 15.65
C ILE A 642 -33.98 12.04 16.44
N VAL A 643 -33.67 10.93 15.76
CA VAL A 643 -33.53 9.60 16.37
C VAL A 643 -32.33 9.54 17.31
N LEU A 644 -31.19 10.10 16.94
CA LEU A 644 -29.98 10.14 17.77
C LEU A 644 -30.20 10.95 19.06
N VAL A 645 -30.81 12.13 18.95
CA VAL A 645 -31.21 12.96 20.11
C VAL A 645 -32.23 12.23 20.99
N PHE A 646 -33.22 11.53 20.40
CA PHE A 646 -34.21 10.74 21.12
C PHE A 646 -33.61 9.52 21.85
N ILE A 647 -32.65 8.82 21.24
CA ILE A 647 -31.92 7.71 21.87
C ILE A 647 -31.14 8.20 23.09
N CYS A 648 -30.42 9.32 22.98
CA CYS A 648 -29.76 9.93 24.14
C CYS A 648 -30.75 10.40 25.22
N TRP A 649 -31.96 10.84 24.84
CA TRP A 649 -33.01 11.17 25.82
C TRP A 649 -33.54 9.93 26.54
N LEU A 650 -33.75 8.82 25.84
CA LEU A 650 -34.10 7.54 26.46
C LEU A 650 -33.00 7.04 27.41
N LEU A 651 -31.72 7.24 27.06
CA LEU A 651 -30.57 6.79 27.85
C LEU A 651 -30.07 7.83 28.90
N SER A 652 -30.77 8.95 29.05
CA SER A 652 -30.48 10.00 30.03
C SER A 652 -30.68 9.53 31.48
N LEU A 653 -29.77 9.92 32.37
CA LEU A 653 -29.86 9.63 33.81
C LEU A 653 -31.03 10.34 34.50
N ASP A 654 -31.39 11.57 34.09
CA ASP A 654 -32.58 12.27 34.58
C ASP A 654 -33.23 13.10 33.47
N ARG A 655 -34.16 12.46 32.75
CA ARG A 655 -34.95 13.06 31.67
C ARG A 655 -35.70 14.33 32.06
N SER A 656 -35.95 14.56 33.36
CA SER A 656 -36.64 15.76 33.86
C SER A 656 -35.74 16.99 33.95
N LYS A 657 -34.41 16.80 33.93
CA LYS A 657 -33.40 17.85 34.10
C LYS A 657 -32.74 18.26 32.78
N VAL A 658 -33.05 17.56 31.68
CA VAL A 658 -32.55 17.86 30.33
C VAL A 658 -32.90 19.29 29.94
N ARG A 659 -31.87 20.14 29.81
CA ARG A 659 -32.03 21.55 29.44
C ARG A 659 -32.14 21.67 27.92
N TRP A 660 -33.37 21.60 27.41
CA TRP A 660 -33.63 21.67 25.96
C TRP A 660 -33.02 22.88 25.26
N ARG A 661 -32.85 24.03 25.93
CA ARG A 661 -32.07 25.17 25.40
C ARG A 661 -30.66 24.74 24.96
N THR A 662 -29.96 24.01 25.82
CA THR A 662 -28.57 23.57 25.61
C THR A 662 -28.50 22.58 24.45
N VAL A 663 -29.41 21.60 24.42
CA VAL A 663 -29.51 20.61 23.32
C VAL A 663 -29.80 21.28 21.98
N LEU A 664 -30.85 22.11 21.91
CA LEU A 664 -31.27 22.77 20.68
C LEU A 664 -30.23 23.78 20.17
N TRP A 665 -29.51 24.47 21.05
CA TRP A 665 -28.40 25.33 20.62
C TRP A 665 -27.17 24.56 20.17
N GLY A 666 -26.90 23.35 20.70
CA GLY A 666 -25.80 22.52 20.19
C GLY A 666 -26.09 21.98 18.79
N VAL A 667 -27.29 21.43 18.57
CA VAL A 667 -27.77 21.02 17.23
C VAL A 667 -27.81 22.24 16.29
N GLY A 668 -28.29 23.38 16.76
CA GLY A 668 -28.35 24.63 15.99
C GLY A 668 -26.97 25.17 15.61
N LEU A 669 -25.99 25.15 16.52
CA LEU A 669 -24.61 25.53 16.21
C LEU A 669 -23.95 24.54 15.25
N GLN A 670 -24.17 23.24 15.42
CA GLN A 670 -23.68 22.20 14.51
C GLN A 670 -24.20 22.41 13.08
N LEU A 671 -25.50 22.71 12.93
CA LEU A 671 -26.12 23.07 11.64
C LEU A 671 -25.58 24.40 11.08
N LEU A 672 -25.38 25.42 11.93
CA LEU A 672 -24.87 26.73 11.49
C LEU A 672 -23.40 26.67 11.05
N PHE A 673 -22.53 25.96 11.77
CA PHE A 673 -21.15 25.74 11.37
C PHE A 673 -21.07 24.84 10.13
N GLY A 674 -21.85 23.76 10.06
CA GLY A 674 -21.94 22.92 8.88
C GLY A 674 -22.40 23.70 7.63
N ALA A 675 -23.46 24.49 7.73
CA ALA A 675 -23.95 25.31 6.61
C ALA A 675 -22.94 26.40 6.21
N GLY A 676 -22.30 27.06 7.18
CA GLY A 676 -21.27 28.07 6.90
C GLY A 676 -20.05 27.49 6.17
N ILE A 677 -19.59 26.30 6.56
CA ILE A 677 -18.39 25.67 5.98
C ILE A 677 -18.69 24.93 4.67
N LEU A 678 -19.88 24.33 4.52
CA LEU A 678 -20.20 23.41 3.41
C LEU A 678 -21.13 23.97 2.33
N LEU A 679 -21.75 25.13 2.53
CA LEU A 679 -22.69 25.75 1.59
C LEU A 679 -22.36 27.21 1.22
N THR A 680 -21.15 27.69 1.54
CA THR A 680 -20.73 29.06 1.20
C THR A 680 -19.33 29.07 0.58
N ASP A 681 -19.11 29.96 -0.38
CA ASP A 681 -17.83 30.08 -1.10
C ASP A 681 -16.66 30.31 -0.12
N THR A 682 -16.87 31.18 0.89
CA THR A 682 -15.90 31.43 1.96
C THR A 682 -15.67 30.21 2.88
N GLY A 683 -16.65 29.32 2.98
CA GLY A 683 -16.50 28.00 3.62
C GLY A 683 -15.61 27.07 2.80
N HIS A 684 -15.78 27.05 1.48
CA HIS A 684 -14.91 26.32 0.56
C HIS A 684 -13.48 26.88 0.57
N ASP A 685 -13.30 28.20 0.45
CA ASP A 685 -12.00 28.89 0.60
C ASP A 685 -11.27 28.48 1.90
N PHE A 686 -12.02 28.44 3.01
CA PHE A 686 -11.50 28.01 4.31
C PHE A 686 -11.10 26.52 4.32
N THR A 687 -11.87 25.64 3.69
CA THR A 687 -11.50 24.22 3.58
C THR A 687 -10.30 23.97 2.68
N ASP A 688 -10.14 24.72 1.58
CA ASP A 688 -9.00 24.55 0.67
C ASP A 688 -7.72 25.17 1.23
N GLY A 689 -7.81 26.33 1.90
CA GLY A 689 -6.72 26.88 2.71
C GLY A 689 -6.29 25.94 3.84
N ALA A 690 -7.23 25.19 4.44
CA ALA A 690 -6.91 24.13 5.41
C ALA A 690 -6.18 22.94 4.77
N LYS A 691 -6.57 22.50 3.56
CA LYS A 691 -5.85 21.46 2.81
C LYS A 691 -4.41 21.88 2.52
N GLU A 692 -4.19 23.11 2.07
CA GLU A 692 -2.84 23.65 1.83
C GLU A 692 -2.01 23.74 3.12
N PHE A 693 -2.60 24.23 4.22
CA PHE A 693 -1.95 24.30 5.53
C PHE A 693 -1.52 22.92 6.07
N PHE A 694 -2.42 21.93 6.05
CA PHE A 694 -2.10 20.57 6.52
C PHE A 694 -1.15 19.83 5.57
N LYS A 695 -1.20 20.11 4.26
CA LYS A 695 -0.17 19.64 3.31
C LYS A 695 1.21 20.23 3.66
N GLY A 696 1.30 21.54 3.92
CA GLY A 696 2.53 22.18 4.35
C GLY A 696 3.10 21.56 5.62
N ILE A 697 2.26 21.29 6.62
CA ILE A 697 2.64 20.55 7.85
C ILE A 697 3.23 19.16 7.52
N LEU A 698 2.60 18.41 6.62
CA LEU A 698 3.10 17.11 6.19
C LEU A 698 4.43 17.20 5.45
N ASP A 699 4.63 18.23 4.62
CA ASP A 699 5.86 18.42 3.86
C ASP A 699 7.02 18.88 4.78
N TYR A 700 6.79 19.78 5.74
CA TYR A 700 7.80 20.12 6.77
C TYR A 700 8.11 18.93 7.70
N SER A 701 7.12 18.09 8.01
CA SER A 701 7.32 16.84 8.76
C SER A 701 8.24 15.87 8.02
N LYS A 702 8.10 15.73 6.69
CA LYS A 702 8.96 14.86 5.87
C LYS A 702 10.42 15.28 5.90
N GLU A 703 10.73 16.58 5.92
CA GLU A 703 12.12 17.08 6.04
C GLU A 703 12.77 16.58 7.34
N GLY A 704 12.12 16.81 8.49
CA GLY A 704 12.62 16.35 9.79
C GLY A 704 12.69 14.81 9.90
N THR A 705 11.72 14.11 9.32
CA THR A 705 11.69 12.64 9.31
C THR A 705 12.77 12.06 8.40
N GLY A 706 12.97 12.64 7.22
CA GLY A 706 13.99 12.27 6.24
C GLY A 706 15.41 12.51 6.75
N MET A 707 15.63 13.54 7.55
CA MET A 707 16.91 13.76 8.24
C MET A 707 17.27 12.62 9.20
N VAL A 708 16.28 12.05 9.90
CA VAL A 708 16.51 11.00 10.92
C VAL A 708 16.52 9.59 10.30
N PHE A 709 15.62 9.30 9.36
CA PHE A 709 15.38 7.95 8.83
C PHE A 709 15.87 7.75 7.38
N GLY A 710 16.30 8.82 6.69
CA GLY A 710 16.82 8.76 5.33
C GLY A 710 15.83 8.12 4.35
N ALA A 711 16.30 7.14 3.58
CA ALA A 711 15.48 6.41 2.61
C ALA A 711 14.31 5.61 3.23
N LEU A 712 14.30 5.39 4.56
CA LEU A 712 13.16 4.76 5.25
C LEU A 712 11.98 5.73 5.47
N ALA A 713 12.12 7.01 5.08
CA ALA A 713 11.04 8.01 5.08
C ALA A 713 10.49 8.31 3.67
N ASP A 714 10.82 7.53 2.65
CA ASP A 714 10.29 7.68 1.29
C ASP A 714 9.04 6.80 1.08
N GLN A 715 7.94 7.37 0.57
CA GLN A 715 6.66 6.66 0.34
C GLN A 715 6.64 5.82 -0.95
N SER A 716 7.78 5.61 -1.60
CA SER A 716 7.93 4.86 -2.85
C SER A 716 7.62 3.35 -2.76
N ALA A 717 7.17 2.85 -1.62
CA ALA A 717 6.82 1.45 -1.32
C ALA A 717 5.37 1.28 -0.78
N GLY A 718 4.45 2.14 -1.23
CA GLY A 718 3.01 1.99 -0.99
C GLY A 718 2.48 2.54 0.36
N PRO A 719 1.14 2.66 0.49
CA PRO A 719 0.51 3.44 1.57
C PRO A 719 0.54 2.82 2.97
N TRP A 720 0.91 1.53 3.11
CA TRP A 720 0.89 0.81 4.40
C TRP A 720 2.25 0.23 4.82
N GLY A 721 3.32 0.53 4.07
CA GLY A 721 4.68 0.05 4.36
C GLY A 721 5.29 0.63 5.66
N MET A 722 6.48 0.15 6.03
CA MET A 722 7.22 0.65 7.21
C MET A 722 7.44 2.17 7.15
N GLN A 723 7.60 2.71 5.94
CA GLN A 723 7.82 4.11 5.64
C GLN A 723 6.59 4.97 6.00
N PHE A 724 5.37 4.43 5.84
CA PHE A 724 4.16 5.10 6.31
C PHE A 724 4.20 5.29 7.84
N TRP A 725 4.55 4.24 8.59
CA TRP A 725 4.65 4.29 10.06
C TRP A 725 5.76 5.24 10.55
N ILE A 726 6.85 5.38 9.79
CA ILE A 726 7.93 6.34 10.06
C ILE A 726 7.47 7.79 9.86
N ILE A 727 6.79 8.09 8.75
CA ILE A 727 6.26 9.43 8.47
C ILE A 727 5.12 9.79 9.42
N LEU A 728 4.28 8.82 9.80
CA LEU A 728 3.27 8.95 10.84
C LEU A 728 3.91 9.37 12.18
N LEU A 729 4.94 8.65 12.61
CA LEU A 729 5.67 8.91 13.85
C LEU A 729 6.23 10.34 13.85
N GLY A 730 6.96 10.73 12.79
CA GLY A 730 7.53 12.07 12.65
C GLY A 730 6.47 13.17 12.63
N THR A 731 5.33 12.94 11.97
CA THR A 731 4.22 13.91 11.87
C THR A 731 3.54 14.15 13.22
N ILE A 732 3.28 13.10 14.00
CA ILE A 732 2.72 13.25 15.34
C ILE A 732 3.69 14.04 16.24
N ILE A 733 4.99 13.74 16.18
CA ILE A 733 6.04 14.44 16.94
C ILE A 733 6.10 15.93 16.55
N PHE A 734 6.17 16.23 15.25
CA PHE A 734 6.27 17.59 14.72
C PHE A 734 5.04 18.44 15.09
N VAL A 735 3.83 17.90 14.92
CA VAL A 735 2.60 18.65 15.21
C VAL A 735 2.41 18.86 16.72
N SER A 736 2.77 17.90 17.58
CA SER A 736 2.74 18.12 19.04
C SER A 736 3.76 19.20 19.47
N ALA A 737 4.94 19.28 18.85
CA ALA A 737 5.88 20.38 19.06
C ALA A 737 5.32 21.75 18.61
N MET A 738 4.70 21.79 17.43
CA MET A 738 4.05 23.00 16.90
C MET A 738 2.86 23.47 17.76
N MET A 739 2.04 22.54 18.27
CA MET A 739 0.91 22.87 19.15
C MET A 739 1.37 23.37 20.52
N ALA A 740 2.46 22.81 21.07
CA ALA A 740 3.07 23.34 22.29
C ALA A 740 3.61 24.77 22.09
N VAL A 741 4.20 25.05 20.92
CA VAL A 741 4.59 26.41 20.51
C VAL A 741 3.38 27.35 20.41
N PHE A 742 2.29 26.94 19.76
CA PHE A 742 1.05 27.73 19.67
C PHE A 742 0.38 27.97 21.02
N TYR A 743 0.54 27.05 21.98
CA TYR A 743 0.12 27.24 23.36
C TYR A 743 1.03 28.23 24.12
N HIS A 744 2.36 28.13 23.98
CA HIS A 744 3.30 29.02 24.66
C HIS A 744 3.14 30.51 24.27
N ILE A 745 2.88 30.77 22.97
CA ILE A 745 2.65 32.13 22.47
C ILE A 745 1.25 32.68 22.79
N GLY A 746 0.30 31.84 23.21
CA GLY A 746 -1.07 32.22 23.55
C GLY A 746 -2.10 32.12 22.40
N LEU A 747 -1.67 31.72 21.20
CA LEU A 747 -2.52 31.67 20.00
C LEU A 747 -3.66 30.66 20.16
N LEU A 748 -3.34 29.45 20.63
CA LEU A 748 -4.32 28.38 20.79
C LEU A 748 -5.39 28.77 21.84
N GLN A 749 -4.98 29.39 22.95
CA GLN A 749 -5.89 29.84 24.01
C GLN A 749 -6.86 30.91 23.51
N VAL A 750 -6.42 31.85 22.66
CA VAL A 750 -7.31 32.88 22.08
C VAL A 750 -8.39 32.24 21.20
N VAL A 751 -8.02 31.32 20.30
CA VAL A 751 -8.96 30.64 19.41
C VAL A 751 -9.96 29.79 20.21
N VAL A 752 -9.46 28.98 21.14
CA VAL A 752 -10.27 28.14 22.03
C VAL A 752 -11.24 28.98 22.88
N TRP A 753 -10.77 30.09 23.45
CA TRP A 753 -11.60 30.99 24.26
C TRP A 753 -12.72 31.63 23.44
N LEU A 754 -12.45 32.07 22.21
CA LEU A 754 -13.47 32.65 21.31
C LEU A 754 -14.60 31.65 21.02
N ILE A 755 -14.25 30.41 20.65
CA ILE A 755 -15.23 29.35 20.35
C ILE A 755 -16.01 28.95 21.61
N ALA A 756 -15.32 28.78 22.75
CA ALA A 756 -15.94 28.52 24.03
C ALA A 756 -16.93 29.61 24.43
N ARG A 757 -16.61 30.89 24.16
CA ARG A 757 -17.47 32.04 24.50
C ARG A 757 -18.75 32.07 23.67
N VAL A 758 -18.72 31.61 22.42
CA VAL A 758 -19.93 31.40 21.59
C VAL A 758 -20.83 30.36 22.24
N MET A 759 -20.29 29.18 22.56
CA MET A 759 -21.05 28.07 23.16
C MET A 759 -21.65 28.43 24.53
N GLN A 760 -20.87 29.05 25.43
CA GLN A 760 -21.36 29.57 26.72
C GLN A 760 -22.56 30.53 26.55
N LYS A 761 -22.47 31.47 25.59
CA LYS A 761 -23.49 32.50 25.37
C LYS A 761 -24.81 31.92 24.83
N THR A 762 -24.73 30.94 23.93
CA THR A 762 -25.91 30.29 23.33
C THR A 762 -26.45 29.16 24.22
N MET A 763 -25.65 28.12 24.43
CA MET A 763 -26.01 26.86 25.08
C MET A 763 -26.21 26.97 26.60
N LYS A 764 -25.58 27.99 27.24
CA LYS A 764 -25.48 28.12 28.70
C LYS A 764 -24.87 26.87 29.38
N THR A 765 -23.80 26.38 28.77
CA THR A 765 -22.81 25.49 29.38
C THR A 765 -21.85 26.28 30.26
N SER A 766 -21.17 25.60 31.19
CA SER A 766 -20.25 26.23 32.14
C SER A 766 -18.96 26.74 31.47
N GLY A 767 -18.16 27.48 32.24
CA GLY A 767 -16.86 27.97 31.80
C GLY A 767 -15.91 26.85 31.34
N PRO A 768 -15.54 25.91 32.24
CA PRO A 768 -14.57 24.84 31.96
C PRO A 768 -15.02 23.88 30.85
N GLU A 769 -16.26 23.39 30.86
CA GLU A 769 -16.67 22.39 29.86
C GLU A 769 -16.71 22.96 28.44
N SER A 770 -17.05 24.26 28.30
CA SER A 770 -17.06 24.93 27.01
C SER A 770 -15.64 25.20 26.49
N LEU A 771 -14.70 25.50 27.39
CA LEU A 771 -13.27 25.60 27.07
C LEU A 771 -12.71 24.24 26.64
N ALA A 772 -13.05 23.16 27.34
CA ALA A 772 -12.62 21.81 26.97
C ALA A 772 -13.21 21.37 25.61
N ALA A 773 -14.50 21.60 25.36
CA ALA A 773 -15.12 21.26 24.07
C ALA A 773 -14.51 22.06 22.91
N ALA A 774 -14.15 23.33 23.12
CA ALA A 774 -13.44 24.13 22.13
C ALA A 774 -11.96 23.71 21.96
N ALA A 775 -11.27 23.32 23.04
CA ALA A 775 -9.91 22.81 22.99
C ALA A 775 -9.82 21.48 22.23
N ASN A 776 -10.80 20.60 22.42
CA ASN A 776 -10.92 19.31 21.73
C ASN A 776 -11.04 19.42 20.20
N ILE A 777 -11.29 20.61 19.62
CA ILE A 777 -11.26 20.83 18.16
C ILE A 777 -9.83 20.70 17.60
N PHE A 778 -8.82 20.98 18.43
CA PHE A 778 -7.40 21.09 18.02
C PHE A 778 -6.47 20.17 18.81
N ALA A 779 -6.78 19.93 20.09
CA ALA A 779 -6.00 19.13 21.03
C ALA A 779 -6.71 17.81 21.34
N GLY A 780 -5.95 16.77 21.65
CA GLY A 780 -6.49 15.45 21.95
C GLY A 780 -7.20 15.33 23.30
N GLN A 781 -7.91 14.23 23.49
CA GLN A 781 -8.70 13.92 24.70
C GLN A 781 -7.92 13.91 26.03
N THR A 782 -6.59 13.85 25.99
CA THR A 782 -5.70 13.98 27.16
C THR A 782 -4.99 15.33 27.24
N GLU A 783 -5.01 16.12 26.18
CA GLU A 783 -4.36 17.43 26.04
C GLU A 783 -5.33 18.58 26.33
N ALA A 784 -6.56 18.52 25.79
CA ALA A 784 -7.64 19.49 26.06
C ALA A 784 -7.95 19.71 27.57
N PRO A 785 -7.90 18.70 28.45
CA PRO A 785 -8.02 18.89 29.90
C PRO A 785 -6.95 19.81 30.53
N LEU A 786 -5.77 19.98 29.90
CA LEU A 786 -4.72 20.88 30.41
C LEU A 786 -5.17 22.34 30.41
N VAL A 787 -5.93 22.75 29.38
CA VAL A 787 -6.49 24.11 29.23
C VAL A 787 -7.42 24.47 30.40
N ILE A 788 -8.00 23.46 31.07
CA ILE A 788 -8.93 23.62 32.18
C ILE A 788 -8.43 23.00 33.50
N ARG A 789 -7.13 22.71 33.60
CA ARG A 789 -6.53 22.01 34.76
C ARG A 789 -6.93 22.60 36.13
N PRO A 790 -7.00 23.93 36.35
CA PRO A 790 -7.41 24.50 37.65
C PRO A 790 -8.84 24.15 38.08
N TYR A 791 -9.71 23.78 37.14
CA TYR A 791 -11.14 23.54 37.39
C TYR A 791 -11.46 22.06 37.59
N LEU A 792 -10.62 21.15 37.09
CA LEU A 792 -10.81 19.68 37.17
C LEU A 792 -11.26 19.18 38.56
N PRO A 793 -10.67 19.62 39.70
CA PRO A 793 -11.05 19.10 41.02
C PRO A 793 -12.50 19.45 41.42
N THR A 794 -13.04 20.52 40.84
CA THR A 794 -14.38 21.05 41.16
C THR A 794 -15.48 20.62 40.19
N MET A 795 -15.16 19.92 39.10
CA MET A 795 -16.13 19.64 38.03
C MET A 795 -17.28 18.73 38.47
N THR A 796 -18.51 19.11 38.12
CA THR A 796 -19.71 18.29 38.38
C THR A 796 -19.68 16.98 37.60
N SER A 797 -20.55 16.03 37.96
CA SER A 797 -20.68 14.77 37.22
C SER A 797 -21.11 14.99 35.76
N SER A 798 -21.81 16.09 35.48
CA SER A 798 -22.24 16.49 34.13
C SER A 798 -21.14 17.21 33.34
N GLU A 799 -20.33 18.04 33.99
CA GLU A 799 -19.16 18.67 33.37
C GLU A 799 -18.07 17.65 33.02
N VAL A 800 -17.84 16.65 33.88
CA VAL A 800 -16.91 15.53 33.58
C VAL A 800 -17.43 14.70 32.40
N MET A 801 -18.75 14.46 32.30
CA MET A 801 -19.34 13.83 31.13
C MET A 801 -19.10 14.66 29.85
N ALA A 802 -19.24 15.99 29.92
CA ALA A 802 -18.98 16.89 28.81
C ALA A 802 -17.49 16.89 28.38
N LEU A 803 -16.57 16.86 29.33
CA LEU A 803 -15.12 16.71 29.07
C LEU A 803 -14.82 15.40 28.32
N MET A 804 -15.35 14.28 28.82
CA MET A 804 -15.08 12.95 28.26
C MET A 804 -15.73 12.73 26.88
N THR A 805 -17.01 13.09 26.72
CA THR A 805 -17.71 13.01 25.43
C THR A 805 -17.15 14.00 24.42
N GLY A 806 -16.68 15.19 24.85
CA GLY A 806 -15.95 16.13 24.00
C GLY A 806 -14.72 15.47 23.37
N GLY A 807 -13.83 14.90 24.20
CA GLY A 807 -12.62 14.24 23.73
C GLY A 807 -12.83 13.01 22.87
N MET A 808 -13.95 12.30 23.00
CA MET A 808 -14.30 11.17 22.12
C MET A 808 -15.07 11.58 20.84
N ALA A 809 -15.63 12.79 20.78
CA ALA A 809 -16.36 13.27 19.60
C ALA A 809 -15.46 13.92 18.53
N THR A 810 -14.21 14.24 18.86
CA THR A 810 -13.26 14.96 18.00
C THR A 810 -11.95 14.17 17.83
N VAL A 811 -11.03 14.71 17.03
CA VAL A 811 -9.68 14.18 16.83
C VAL A 811 -8.64 15.24 17.18
N ALA A 812 -7.43 14.81 17.59
CA ALA A 812 -6.33 15.72 17.87
C ALA A 812 -5.66 16.20 16.58
N GLY A 813 -5.20 17.45 16.53
CA GLY A 813 -4.41 17.99 15.43
C GLY A 813 -3.15 17.16 15.11
N SER A 814 -2.55 16.54 16.12
CA SER A 814 -1.37 15.67 16.01
C SER A 814 -1.60 14.40 15.18
N VAL A 815 -2.82 13.85 15.18
CA VAL A 815 -3.21 12.73 14.30
C VAL A 815 -4.05 13.18 13.10
N PHE A 816 -4.55 14.42 13.09
CA PHE A 816 -5.29 14.99 11.96
C PHE A 816 -4.48 14.90 10.66
N ALA A 817 -3.23 15.35 10.69
CA ALA A 817 -2.32 15.28 9.54
C ALA A 817 -2.06 13.83 9.09
N ALA A 818 -2.15 12.84 10.00
CA ALA A 818 -2.03 11.43 9.65
C ALA A 818 -3.25 10.88 8.89
N TYR A 819 -4.48 11.31 9.23
CA TYR A 819 -5.65 10.96 8.43
C TYR A 819 -5.58 11.60 7.04
N VAL A 820 -5.02 12.81 6.93
CA VAL A 820 -4.75 13.44 5.63
C VAL A 820 -3.69 12.67 4.84
N SER A 821 -2.64 12.13 5.47
CA SER A 821 -1.58 11.38 4.77
C SER A 821 -1.99 10.00 4.26
N ILE A 822 -3.07 9.40 4.79
CA ILE A 822 -3.73 8.21 4.20
C ILE A 822 -4.80 8.56 3.14
N GLY A 823 -5.04 9.84 2.85
CA GLY A 823 -5.94 10.29 1.78
C GLY A 823 -7.36 10.68 2.23
N ILE A 824 -7.58 11.01 3.50
CA ILE A 824 -8.86 11.60 3.94
C ILE A 824 -8.83 13.12 3.73
N ASP A 825 -9.94 13.71 3.25
CA ASP A 825 -10.03 15.15 2.97
C ASP A 825 -9.91 16.00 4.25
N ALA A 826 -8.92 16.91 4.26
CA ALA A 826 -8.64 17.79 5.38
C ALA A 826 -9.77 18.81 5.66
N GLY A 827 -10.49 19.24 4.61
CA GLY A 827 -11.64 20.13 4.75
C GLY A 827 -12.80 19.48 5.50
N HIS A 828 -13.13 18.25 5.12
CA HIS A 828 -14.16 17.45 5.80
C HIS A 828 -13.77 17.08 7.24
N LEU A 829 -12.51 16.73 7.51
CA LEU A 829 -12.02 16.48 8.88
C LEU A 829 -12.07 17.74 9.77
N LEU A 830 -11.74 18.92 9.22
CA LEU A 830 -11.78 20.19 9.96
C LEU A 830 -13.23 20.61 10.24
N ALA A 831 -14.10 20.52 9.23
CA ALA A 831 -15.53 20.75 9.38
C ALA A 831 -16.13 19.82 10.45
N ALA A 832 -15.82 18.52 10.39
CA ALA A 832 -16.27 17.54 11.37
C ALA A 832 -15.84 17.89 12.80
N SER A 833 -14.57 18.27 12.98
CA SER A 833 -14.01 18.62 14.29
C SER A 833 -14.68 19.87 14.91
N VAL A 834 -14.92 20.91 14.10
CA VAL A 834 -15.66 22.12 14.53
C VAL A 834 -17.13 21.81 14.84
N MET A 835 -17.79 20.98 14.03
CA MET A 835 -19.19 20.58 14.21
C MET A 835 -19.39 19.67 15.45
N SER A 836 -18.44 18.81 15.77
CA SER A 836 -18.52 17.89 16.92
C SER A 836 -18.40 18.57 18.28
N ALA A 837 -17.82 19.78 18.39
CA ALA A 837 -17.73 20.52 19.65
C ALA A 837 -19.11 20.89 20.25
N PRO A 838 -20.03 21.60 19.56
CA PRO A 838 -21.37 21.86 20.08
C PRO A 838 -22.24 20.60 20.16
N ALA A 839 -22.00 19.59 19.30
CA ALA A 839 -22.73 18.33 19.31
C ALA A 839 -22.41 17.48 20.55
N SER A 840 -21.13 17.38 20.91
CA SER A 840 -20.67 16.64 22.09
C SER A 840 -21.17 17.27 23.39
N LEU A 841 -21.16 18.60 23.50
CA LEU A 841 -21.80 19.33 24.62
C LEU A 841 -23.31 19.05 24.70
N ALA A 842 -24.03 19.07 23.57
CA ALA A 842 -25.45 18.76 23.57
C ALA A 842 -25.73 17.33 24.06
N ILE A 843 -25.02 16.34 23.53
CA ILE A 843 -25.21 14.92 23.86
C ILE A 843 -24.76 14.60 25.29
N ALA A 844 -23.66 15.17 25.77
CA ALA A 844 -23.22 15.02 27.16
C ALA A 844 -24.28 15.54 28.15
N LYS A 845 -24.79 16.77 27.93
CA LYS A 845 -25.86 17.37 28.75
C LYS A 845 -27.23 16.73 28.54
N LEU A 846 -27.38 15.85 27.54
CA LEU A 846 -28.56 15.01 27.37
C LEU A 846 -28.44 13.71 28.18
N LEU A 847 -27.32 13.00 28.04
CA LEU A 847 -27.06 11.73 28.73
C LEU A 847 -26.87 11.92 30.26
N VAL A 848 -26.16 12.97 30.67
CA VAL A 848 -25.95 13.35 32.07
C VAL A 848 -26.28 14.84 32.24
N PRO A 849 -27.54 15.21 32.48
CA PRO A 849 -27.94 16.61 32.64
C PRO A 849 -27.36 17.26 33.91
N GLU A 850 -27.28 18.60 33.89
CA GLU A 850 -26.73 19.36 35.02
C GLU A 850 -27.72 19.45 36.19
N THR A 851 -27.40 18.78 37.28
CA THR A 851 -28.19 18.71 38.53
C THR A 851 -27.51 19.37 39.72
N GLU A 852 -26.19 19.52 39.67
CA GLU A 852 -25.37 20.21 40.67
C GLU A 852 -25.41 21.75 40.38
N ARG A 853 -24.89 22.57 41.29
CA ARG A 853 -24.84 24.03 41.08
C ARG A 853 -23.64 24.37 40.20
N GLU A 854 -23.92 24.87 38.99
CA GLU A 854 -22.91 25.35 38.04
C GLU A 854 -21.80 26.18 38.70
N GLY A 855 -20.54 25.84 38.36
CA GLY A 855 -19.41 26.75 38.56
C GLY A 855 -19.62 28.06 37.80
N ASP A 856 -19.02 29.15 38.28
CA ASP A 856 -19.23 30.51 37.77
C ASP A 856 -19.09 30.58 36.22
N PRO A 857 -20.14 30.98 35.47
CA PRO A 857 -20.07 31.15 34.01
C PRO A 857 -19.07 32.22 33.52
N THR A 858 -18.45 32.98 34.43
CA THR A 858 -17.36 33.93 34.18
C THR A 858 -15.99 33.41 34.62
N ALA A 859 -15.89 32.19 35.17
CA ALA A 859 -14.63 31.54 35.53
C ALA A 859 -13.70 31.30 34.32
N ALA A 860 -14.26 31.16 33.11
CA ALA A 860 -13.52 31.02 31.85
C ALA A 860 -12.81 32.32 31.41
N LYS A 861 -11.80 32.71 32.20
CA LYS A 861 -10.83 33.75 31.85
C LYS A 861 -9.85 33.21 30.80
N LEU A 862 -9.31 34.11 29.99
CA LEU A 862 -8.21 33.79 29.08
C LEU A 862 -6.90 33.78 29.89
N GLU A 863 -6.58 32.64 30.50
CA GLU A 863 -5.32 32.47 31.25
C GLU A 863 -4.22 31.90 30.35
N ILE A 864 -3.29 32.74 29.91
CA ILE A 864 -2.09 32.33 29.16
C ILE A 864 -1.03 31.86 30.17
N ASN A 865 -1.31 30.72 30.81
CA ASN A 865 -0.43 30.09 31.77
C ASN A 865 0.76 29.42 31.02
N ARG A 866 1.87 30.17 30.88
CA ARG A 866 3.13 29.65 30.33
C ARG A 866 3.78 28.71 31.34
N THR A 867 3.74 27.41 31.05
CA THR A 867 4.43 26.36 31.82
C THR A 867 5.92 26.29 31.53
N ASP A 868 6.32 26.74 30.34
CA ASP A 868 7.63 26.53 29.76
C ASP A 868 8.44 27.83 29.84
N ALA A 869 9.75 27.72 30.06
CA ALA A 869 10.62 28.87 30.29
C ALA A 869 10.76 29.79 29.05
N ASN A 870 10.64 29.22 27.85
CA ASN A 870 10.72 29.93 26.57
C ASN A 870 10.15 29.08 25.42
N LEU A 871 10.18 29.62 24.21
CA LEU A 871 9.63 28.99 22.99
C LEU A 871 10.31 27.67 22.61
N LEU A 872 11.63 27.55 22.83
CA LEU A 872 12.39 26.32 22.53
C LEU A 872 12.07 25.22 23.56
N ASP A 873 11.97 25.60 24.84
CA ASP A 873 11.56 24.70 25.92
C ASP A 873 10.15 24.12 25.66
N ALA A 874 9.20 24.97 25.24
CA ALA A 874 7.87 24.54 24.80
C ALA A 874 7.92 23.53 23.64
N ALA A 875 8.76 23.78 22.62
CA ALA A 875 8.94 22.87 21.49
C ALA A 875 9.59 21.53 21.92
N CYS A 876 10.59 21.56 22.81
CA CYS A 876 11.24 20.36 23.35
C CYS A 876 10.26 19.51 24.18
N ARG A 877 9.42 20.14 25.01
CA ARG A 877 8.36 19.45 25.74
C ARG A 877 7.33 18.84 24.78
N GLY A 878 6.82 19.61 23.80
CA GLY A 878 5.86 19.14 22.82
C GLY A 878 6.39 18.00 21.93
N THR A 879 7.68 18.03 21.58
CA THR A 879 8.40 16.93 20.91
C THR A 879 8.39 15.65 21.77
N SER A 880 8.66 15.81 23.08
CA SER A 880 8.73 14.71 24.05
C SER A 880 7.36 14.10 24.36
N GLU A 881 6.31 14.93 24.37
CA GLU A 881 4.90 14.50 24.48
C GLU A 881 4.45 13.81 23.19
N GLY A 882 4.76 14.37 22.03
CA GLY A 882 4.46 13.80 20.70
C GLY A 882 5.11 12.44 20.48
N LEU A 883 6.37 12.25 20.91
CA LEU A 883 7.04 10.94 20.84
C LEU A 883 6.32 9.88 21.68
N LYS A 884 5.91 10.24 22.91
CA LYS A 884 5.12 9.34 23.78
C LYS A 884 3.77 9.02 23.15
N LEU A 885 3.08 10.02 22.58
CA LEU A 885 1.82 9.84 21.87
C LEU A 885 1.97 8.90 20.66
N ALA A 886 2.98 9.12 19.82
CA ALA A 886 3.22 8.33 18.61
C ALA A 886 3.56 6.86 18.93
N LEU A 887 4.43 6.63 19.93
CA LEU A 887 4.74 5.28 20.41
C LEU A 887 3.51 4.60 21.03
N ASN A 888 2.69 5.33 21.79
CA ASN A 888 1.43 4.82 22.35
C ASN A 888 0.42 4.45 21.25
N VAL A 889 0.32 5.24 20.16
CA VAL A 889 -0.54 4.93 19.01
C VAL A 889 -0.09 3.63 18.33
N ILE A 890 1.20 3.47 18.06
CA ILE A 890 1.76 2.25 17.44
C ILE A 890 1.54 1.03 18.35
N ALA A 891 1.87 1.13 19.63
CA ALA A 891 1.69 0.04 20.59
C ALA A 891 0.22 -0.34 20.79
N MET A 892 -0.69 0.65 20.84
CA MET A 892 -2.13 0.44 20.90
C MET A 892 -2.64 -0.26 19.65
N LEU A 893 -2.22 0.16 18.45
CA LEU A 893 -2.65 -0.46 17.19
C LEU A 893 -2.22 -1.93 17.12
N ILE A 894 -0.95 -2.24 17.43
CA ILE A 894 -0.45 -3.62 17.49
C ILE A 894 -1.28 -4.47 18.48
N ALA A 895 -1.47 -3.97 19.70
CA ALA A 895 -2.18 -4.71 20.75
C ALA A 895 -3.67 -4.91 20.43
N PHE A 896 -4.39 -3.85 20.05
CA PHE A 896 -5.84 -3.93 19.81
C PHE A 896 -6.19 -4.66 18.52
N VAL A 897 -5.40 -4.52 17.43
CA VAL A 897 -5.61 -5.32 16.21
C VAL A 897 -5.39 -6.81 16.50
N ALA A 898 -4.37 -7.18 17.27
CA ALA A 898 -4.16 -8.57 17.69
C ALA A 898 -5.29 -9.10 18.61
N ILE A 899 -5.74 -8.30 19.58
CA ILE A 899 -6.87 -8.66 20.47
C ILE A 899 -8.16 -8.85 19.67
N VAL A 900 -8.47 -7.95 18.73
CA VAL A 900 -9.68 -8.05 17.90
C VAL A 900 -9.58 -9.19 16.88
N ALA A 901 -8.40 -9.50 16.35
CA ALA A 901 -8.19 -10.70 15.53
C ALA A 901 -8.46 -11.98 16.35
N LEU A 902 -7.96 -12.06 17.59
CA LEU A 902 -8.23 -13.17 18.51
C LEU A 902 -9.73 -13.29 18.87
N LEU A 903 -10.39 -12.16 19.18
CA LEU A 903 -11.83 -12.13 19.47
C LEU A 903 -12.68 -12.45 18.24
N ASN A 904 -12.26 -12.03 17.04
CA ASN A 904 -12.91 -12.39 15.78
C ASN A 904 -12.80 -13.89 15.51
N ALA A 905 -11.63 -14.49 15.69
CA ALA A 905 -11.44 -15.94 15.54
C ALA A 905 -12.27 -16.72 16.57
N GLY A 906 -12.27 -16.30 17.84
CA GLY A 906 -13.06 -16.92 18.90
C GLY A 906 -14.57 -16.80 18.69
N LEU A 907 -15.06 -15.61 18.29
CA LEU A 907 -16.49 -15.40 18.02
C LEU A 907 -16.95 -16.12 16.74
N ALA A 908 -16.12 -16.14 15.69
CA ALA A 908 -16.39 -16.92 14.49
C ALA A 908 -16.47 -18.42 14.81
N TRP A 909 -15.53 -18.95 15.60
CA TRP A 909 -15.56 -20.34 16.07
C TRP A 909 -16.84 -20.63 16.88
N CYS A 910 -17.16 -19.81 17.88
CA CYS A 910 -18.36 -19.97 18.70
C CYS A 910 -19.66 -19.92 17.88
N THR A 911 -19.78 -18.98 16.95
CA THR A 911 -20.99 -18.82 16.11
C THR A 911 -21.11 -19.91 15.07
N GLN A 912 -20.01 -20.34 14.43
CA GLN A 912 -19.98 -21.48 13.51
C GLN A 912 -20.51 -22.76 14.19
N HIS A 913 -20.04 -23.05 15.40
CA HIS A 913 -20.51 -24.20 16.17
C HIS A 913 -21.97 -24.03 16.62
N LEU A 914 -22.38 -22.85 17.08
CA LEU A 914 -23.77 -22.60 17.48
C LEU A 914 -24.74 -22.74 16.30
N SER A 915 -24.39 -22.20 15.13
CA SER A 915 -25.13 -22.37 13.87
C SER A 915 -25.26 -23.85 13.50
N TYR A 916 -24.16 -24.60 13.53
CA TYR A 916 -24.14 -26.04 13.26
C TYR A 916 -25.04 -26.83 14.23
N TRP A 917 -24.97 -26.57 15.55
CA TRP A 917 -25.85 -27.22 16.52
C TRP A 917 -27.32 -26.85 16.29
N ALA A 918 -27.61 -25.59 15.93
CA ALA A 918 -28.95 -25.14 15.61
C ALA A 918 -29.52 -25.79 14.34
N THR A 919 -28.73 -25.96 13.28
CA THR A 919 -29.15 -26.66 12.05
C THR A 919 -29.27 -28.16 12.26
N ALA A 920 -28.41 -28.79 13.07
CA ALA A 920 -28.54 -30.20 13.44
C ALA A 920 -29.85 -30.48 14.23
N VAL A 921 -30.19 -29.63 15.21
CA VAL A 921 -31.49 -29.70 15.91
C VAL A 921 -32.65 -29.36 14.96
N GLY A 922 -32.48 -28.36 14.08
CA GLY A 922 -33.47 -28.00 13.07
C GLY A 922 -33.78 -29.12 12.08
N SER A 923 -32.76 -29.90 11.70
CA SER A 923 -32.91 -31.10 10.88
C SER A 923 -33.70 -32.19 11.61
N TRP A 924 -33.35 -32.46 12.88
CA TRP A 924 -34.04 -33.46 13.70
C TRP A 924 -35.51 -33.12 14.01
N VAL A 925 -35.83 -31.83 14.22
CA VAL A 925 -37.19 -31.40 14.64
C VAL A 925 -38.08 -31.00 13.45
N PHE A 926 -37.52 -30.40 12.40
CA PHE A 926 -38.29 -29.79 11.31
C PHE A 926 -37.96 -30.37 9.92
N GLY A 927 -37.06 -31.35 9.80
CA GLY A 927 -36.74 -32.02 8.53
C GLY A 927 -35.95 -31.16 7.53
N VAL A 928 -35.28 -30.11 8.00
CA VAL A 928 -34.37 -29.28 7.19
C VAL A 928 -33.09 -30.07 6.88
N GLU A 929 -32.44 -29.81 5.76
CA GLU A 929 -31.12 -30.40 5.48
C GLU A 929 -30.08 -29.95 6.51
N ALA A 930 -29.25 -30.89 6.97
CA ALA A 930 -28.16 -30.60 7.90
C ALA A 930 -26.97 -29.99 7.11
N ILE A 931 -26.40 -28.91 7.65
CA ILE A 931 -25.24 -28.22 7.06
C ILE A 931 -23.99 -28.70 7.82
N ASP A 932 -22.92 -29.02 7.08
CA ASP A 932 -21.63 -29.39 7.68
C ASP A 932 -21.03 -28.24 8.50
N LEU A 933 -20.24 -28.59 9.52
CA LEU A 933 -19.64 -27.60 10.44
C LEU A 933 -18.75 -26.59 9.70
N VAL A 934 -18.13 -26.97 8.58
CA VAL A 934 -17.28 -26.09 7.76
C VAL A 934 -18.09 -24.97 7.11
N ASP A 935 -19.30 -25.27 6.63
CA ASP A 935 -20.18 -24.36 5.90
C ASP A 935 -21.20 -23.65 6.81
N ALA A 936 -21.26 -24.01 8.09
CA ALA A 936 -22.14 -23.40 9.08
C ALA A 936 -21.87 -21.87 9.23
N PRO A 937 -22.91 -21.01 9.16
CA PRO A 937 -22.74 -19.56 9.22
C PRO A 937 -21.98 -19.07 10.46
N ARG A 938 -20.93 -18.28 10.22
CA ARG A 938 -20.04 -17.72 11.23
C ARG A 938 -20.04 -16.20 11.18
N PHE A 939 -19.96 -15.56 12.35
CA PHE A 939 -19.97 -14.11 12.52
C PHE A 939 -18.84 -13.68 13.46
N ASN A 940 -18.21 -12.53 13.17
CA ASN A 940 -17.14 -11.93 13.95
C ASN A 940 -17.56 -10.54 14.49
N LEU A 941 -16.68 -9.80 15.19
CA LEU A 941 -17.03 -8.49 15.78
C LEU A 941 -17.28 -7.40 14.73
N LYS A 942 -16.58 -7.42 13.58
CA LYS A 942 -16.84 -6.50 12.45
C LYS A 942 -18.24 -6.73 11.88
N ASP A 943 -18.71 -7.98 11.83
CA ASP A 943 -20.07 -8.31 11.37
C ASP A 943 -21.12 -7.90 12.42
N LEU A 944 -20.89 -8.24 13.69
CA LEU A 944 -21.79 -7.92 14.80
C LEU A 944 -21.99 -6.40 14.95
N PHE A 945 -20.90 -5.63 15.00
CA PHE A 945 -21.00 -4.18 15.09
C PHE A 945 -21.44 -3.54 13.76
N GLY A 946 -21.12 -4.14 12.61
CA GLY A 946 -21.70 -3.74 11.33
C GLY A 946 -23.23 -3.89 11.31
N TRP A 947 -23.77 -4.95 11.92
CA TRP A 947 -25.23 -5.13 12.07
C TRP A 947 -25.84 -4.13 13.06
N ILE A 948 -25.18 -3.90 14.21
CA ILE A 948 -25.61 -2.89 15.21
C ILE A 948 -25.63 -1.47 14.61
N PHE A 949 -24.64 -1.13 13.78
CA PHE A 949 -24.56 0.19 13.13
C PHE A 949 -25.34 0.30 11.80
N TYR A 950 -25.91 -0.79 11.28
CA TYR A 950 -26.71 -0.79 10.05
C TYR A 950 -27.84 0.27 10.04
N PRO A 951 -28.74 0.35 11.05
CA PRO A 951 -29.77 1.38 11.08
C PRO A 951 -29.18 2.79 11.19
N PHE A 952 -28.04 2.97 11.86
CA PHE A 952 -27.38 4.26 12.00
C PHE A 952 -26.72 4.73 10.71
N ALA A 953 -26.06 3.83 9.96
CA ALA A 953 -25.56 4.12 8.62
C ALA A 953 -26.69 4.45 7.64
N TRP A 954 -27.83 3.77 7.72
CA TRP A 954 -29.02 4.14 6.94
C TRP A 954 -29.56 5.53 7.31
N LEU A 955 -29.55 5.90 8.60
CA LEU A 955 -29.92 7.21 9.11
C LEU A 955 -28.92 8.34 8.80
N LEU A 956 -27.66 8.04 8.46
CA LEU A 956 -26.71 9.03 7.92
C LEU A 956 -27.14 9.56 6.53
N GLY A 957 -28.05 8.88 5.83
CA GLY A 957 -28.46 9.25 4.47
C GLY A 957 -27.47 8.82 3.38
N VAL A 958 -26.64 7.80 3.62
CA VAL A 958 -25.77 7.17 2.60
C VAL A 958 -26.57 6.33 1.61
N ASP A 959 -26.02 6.03 0.43
CA ASP A 959 -26.66 5.20 -0.58
C ASP A 959 -27.03 3.81 -0.05
N LEU A 960 -28.21 3.29 -0.42
CA LEU A 960 -28.75 2.04 0.16
C LEU A 960 -27.82 0.83 -0.06
N LYS A 961 -27.11 0.79 -1.20
CA LYS A 961 -26.10 -0.23 -1.51
C LYS A 961 -24.83 -0.16 -0.62
N ASP A 962 -24.55 1.01 -0.05
CA ASP A 962 -23.33 1.30 0.70
C ASP A 962 -23.55 1.21 2.22
N VAL A 963 -24.80 1.21 2.69
CA VAL A 963 -25.17 1.03 4.12
C VAL A 963 -24.42 -0.13 4.79
N PRO A 964 -24.28 -1.35 4.21
CA PRO A 964 -23.53 -2.44 4.85
C PRO A 964 -22.05 -2.10 5.05
N LYS A 965 -21.41 -1.47 4.05
CA LYS A 965 -19.99 -1.07 4.09
C LYS A 965 -19.78 0.02 5.14
N VAL A 966 -20.57 1.09 5.08
CA VAL A 966 -20.49 2.23 6.01
C VAL A 966 -20.76 1.80 7.45
N ALA A 967 -21.75 0.93 7.68
CA ALA A 967 -22.01 0.38 9.01
C ALA A 967 -20.84 -0.45 9.54
N SER A 968 -20.22 -1.27 8.68
CA SER A 968 -19.03 -2.05 9.04
C SER A 968 -17.84 -1.15 9.42
N LEU A 969 -17.62 -0.04 8.71
CA LEU A 969 -16.60 0.97 9.04
C LEU A 969 -16.84 1.62 10.42
N ILE A 970 -18.08 2.01 10.73
CA ILE A 970 -18.45 2.55 12.06
C ILE A 970 -18.26 1.49 13.16
N GLY A 971 -18.49 0.22 12.83
CA GLY A 971 -18.20 -0.92 13.70
C GLY A 971 -16.70 -1.09 13.98
N ILE A 972 -15.86 -1.12 12.94
CA ILE A 972 -14.39 -1.14 13.04
C ILE A 972 -13.91 0.02 13.92
N LYS A 973 -14.41 1.23 13.68
CA LYS A 973 -14.08 2.43 14.45
C LYS A 973 -14.35 2.29 15.94
N THR A 974 -15.51 1.74 16.29
CA THR A 974 -15.96 1.60 17.68
C THR A 974 -15.19 0.49 18.42
N VAL A 975 -14.87 -0.61 17.73
CA VAL A 975 -14.20 -1.80 18.30
C VAL A 975 -12.68 -1.65 18.38
N LEU A 976 -12.07 -1.05 17.35
CA LEU A 976 -10.64 -0.75 17.27
C LEU A 976 -10.40 0.74 17.53
N ASN A 977 -10.41 1.54 16.48
CA ASN A 977 -10.27 2.99 16.47
C ASN A 977 -10.57 3.54 15.07
N GLU A 978 -10.76 4.85 15.01
CA GLU A 978 -10.92 5.63 13.79
C GLU A 978 -9.74 5.51 12.81
N PHE A 979 -8.49 5.36 13.27
CA PHE A 979 -7.33 5.19 12.40
C PHE A 979 -7.44 3.95 11.49
N VAL A 980 -7.78 2.78 12.05
CA VAL A 980 -8.02 1.56 11.24
C VAL A 980 -9.26 1.71 10.35
N ALA A 981 -10.31 2.38 10.83
CA ALA A 981 -11.53 2.58 10.06
C ALA A 981 -11.35 3.54 8.86
N PHE A 982 -10.55 4.60 9.00
CA PHE A 982 -10.17 5.46 7.88
C PHE A 982 -9.31 4.71 6.87
N GLY A 983 -8.43 3.81 7.32
CA GLY A 983 -7.65 2.95 6.42
C GLY A 983 -8.51 1.96 5.62
N GLU A 984 -9.48 1.32 6.26
CA GLU A 984 -10.46 0.48 5.57
C GLU A 984 -11.33 1.32 4.61
N LEU A 985 -11.71 2.56 4.97
CA LEU A 985 -12.46 3.46 4.09
C LEU A 985 -11.68 3.82 2.82
N THR A 986 -10.37 4.07 2.90
CA THR A 986 -9.55 4.39 1.71
C THR A 986 -9.34 3.16 0.84
N ALA A 987 -9.17 1.97 1.43
CA ALA A 987 -9.10 0.69 0.72
C ALA A 987 -10.45 0.19 0.15
N THR A 988 -11.59 0.69 0.63
CA THR A 988 -12.92 0.21 0.18
C THR A 988 -13.30 0.80 -1.17
N GLU A 989 -13.34 -0.04 -2.20
CA GLU A 989 -13.84 0.31 -3.54
C GLU A 989 -15.38 0.30 -3.64
N GLY A 990 -15.90 0.97 -4.69
CA GLY A 990 -17.31 0.93 -5.10
C GLY A 990 -18.32 1.69 -4.21
N LEU A 991 -17.86 2.36 -3.14
CA LEU A 991 -18.66 3.37 -2.41
C LEU A 991 -18.94 4.58 -3.31
N THR A 992 -20.12 5.20 -3.20
CA THR A 992 -20.34 6.53 -3.80
C THR A 992 -19.56 7.62 -3.08
N GLU A 993 -19.34 8.74 -3.77
CA GLU A 993 -18.71 9.94 -3.20
C GLU A 993 -19.49 10.44 -1.97
N ARG A 994 -20.83 10.50 -2.06
CA ARG A 994 -21.71 10.80 -0.93
C ARG A 994 -21.45 9.84 0.25
N SER A 995 -21.49 8.53 0.02
CA SER A 995 -21.27 7.54 1.09
C SER A 995 -19.87 7.65 1.71
N ARG A 996 -18.83 7.93 0.90
CA ARG A 996 -17.45 8.14 1.36
C ARG A 996 -17.33 9.39 2.23
N THR A 997 -17.90 10.52 1.80
CA THR A 997 -17.91 11.77 2.57
C THR A 997 -18.66 11.64 3.88
N LEU A 998 -19.85 11.04 3.88
CA LEU A 998 -20.65 10.86 5.10
C LEU A 998 -20.03 9.84 6.08
N ALA A 999 -19.33 8.83 5.57
CA ALA A 999 -18.48 7.97 6.39
C ALA A 999 -17.36 8.79 7.06
N THR A 1000 -16.65 9.67 6.33
CA THR A 1000 -15.59 10.52 6.90
C THR A 1000 -16.07 11.31 8.13
N TYR A 1001 -17.25 11.94 8.06
CA TYR A 1001 -17.83 12.66 9.20
C TYR A 1001 -18.20 11.75 10.39
N ALA A 1002 -18.74 10.55 10.14
CA ALA A 1002 -19.10 9.60 11.20
C ALA A 1002 -17.88 8.91 11.86
N LEU A 1003 -16.81 8.71 11.08
CA LEU A 1003 -15.54 8.16 11.55
C LEU A 1003 -14.71 9.18 12.34
N CYS A 1004 -14.79 10.47 11.99
CA CYS A 1004 -14.04 11.53 12.67
C CYS A 1004 -14.45 11.70 14.15
N GLY A 1005 -13.68 11.08 15.05
CA GLY A 1005 -13.77 11.27 16.50
C GLY A 1005 -13.26 10.05 17.27
N PHE A 1006 -12.49 10.23 18.35
CA PHE A 1006 -11.84 9.15 19.11
C PHE A 1006 -12.77 8.15 19.84
N ALA A 1007 -14.08 8.11 19.57
CA ALA A 1007 -15.05 7.24 20.24
C ALA A 1007 -14.83 5.74 19.91
N ASN A 1008 -13.99 5.09 20.73
CA ASN A 1008 -13.68 3.67 20.71
C ASN A 1008 -13.41 3.14 22.14
N PHE A 1009 -13.33 1.82 22.34
CA PHE A 1009 -13.11 1.24 23.68
C PHE A 1009 -11.74 1.58 24.31
N ALA A 1010 -10.68 1.75 23.50
CA ALA A 1010 -9.35 2.10 24.03
C ALA A 1010 -9.33 3.54 24.58
N SER A 1011 -10.03 4.47 23.94
CA SER A 1011 -10.17 5.87 24.37
C SER A 1011 -10.76 6.02 25.77
N VAL A 1012 -11.65 5.12 26.19
CA VAL A 1012 -12.16 5.09 27.58
C VAL A 1012 -11.01 4.88 28.58
N ALA A 1013 -10.11 3.94 28.30
CA ALA A 1013 -8.93 3.71 29.14
C ALA A 1013 -7.92 4.87 29.07
N ILE A 1014 -7.72 5.46 27.87
CA ILE A 1014 -6.84 6.62 27.67
C ILE A 1014 -7.31 7.82 28.48
N GLN A 1015 -8.61 8.16 28.46
CA GLN A 1015 -9.16 9.25 29.25
C GLN A 1015 -9.10 8.99 30.76
N ILE A 1016 -9.45 7.78 31.20
CA ILE A 1016 -9.33 7.40 32.62
C ILE A 1016 -7.88 7.52 33.08
N GLY A 1017 -6.91 7.08 32.29
CA GLY A 1017 -5.48 7.22 32.59
C GLY A 1017 -5.01 8.68 32.61
N GLY A 1018 -5.16 9.38 31.48
CA GLY A 1018 -4.62 10.73 31.29
C GLY A 1018 -5.27 11.78 32.19
N ILE A 1019 -6.60 11.79 32.34
CA ILE A 1019 -7.28 12.81 33.18
C ILE A 1019 -7.02 12.52 34.67
N SER A 1020 -6.94 11.24 35.09
CA SER A 1020 -6.57 10.90 36.48
C SER A 1020 -5.10 11.20 36.82
N ALA A 1021 -4.23 11.36 35.81
CA ALA A 1021 -2.84 11.81 36.03
C ALA A 1021 -2.77 13.33 36.27
N LEU A 1022 -3.78 14.09 35.84
CA LEU A 1022 -3.89 15.53 36.09
C LEU A 1022 -4.63 15.84 37.41
N GLU A 1023 -5.66 15.06 37.72
CA GLU A 1023 -6.43 15.12 38.97
C GLU A 1023 -6.89 13.71 39.41
N PRO A 1024 -6.14 13.04 40.32
CA PRO A 1024 -6.44 11.66 40.76
C PRO A 1024 -7.83 11.47 41.38
N GLY A 1025 -8.39 12.51 42.01
CA GLY A 1025 -9.73 12.48 42.62
C GLY A 1025 -10.87 12.28 41.60
N LEU A 1026 -10.65 12.58 40.32
CA LEU A 1026 -11.65 12.33 39.28
C LEU A 1026 -11.76 10.87 38.86
N ARG A 1027 -10.80 9.99 39.18
CA ARG A 1027 -10.75 8.60 38.69
C ARG A 1027 -12.05 7.80 38.87
N PRO A 1028 -12.80 7.89 40.00
CA PRO A 1028 -14.08 7.20 40.16
C PRO A 1028 -15.21 7.77 39.27
N LYS A 1029 -15.24 9.10 39.06
CA LYS A 1029 -16.18 9.74 38.12
C LYS A 1029 -15.89 9.29 36.69
N LEU A 1030 -14.62 9.36 36.27
CA LEU A 1030 -14.18 8.96 34.93
C LEU A 1030 -14.52 7.49 34.64
N SER A 1031 -14.23 6.58 35.58
CA SER A 1031 -14.50 5.15 35.42
C SER A 1031 -15.98 4.80 35.37
N SER A 1032 -16.85 5.51 36.10
CA SER A 1032 -18.30 5.27 36.09
C SER A 1032 -19.04 5.94 34.91
N LEU A 1033 -18.44 6.96 34.29
CA LEU A 1033 -18.98 7.64 33.11
C LEU A 1033 -18.45 7.08 31.77
N GLY A 1034 -17.26 6.45 31.74
CA GLY A 1034 -16.54 6.08 30.52
C GLY A 1034 -17.36 5.44 29.40
N LEU A 1035 -18.17 4.40 29.69
CA LEU A 1035 -19.01 3.75 28.67
C LEU A 1035 -20.17 4.63 28.17
N ARG A 1036 -20.68 5.54 29.00
CA ARG A 1036 -21.65 6.56 28.56
C ARG A 1036 -20.95 7.62 27.71
N ALA A 1037 -19.75 8.02 28.09
CA ALA A 1037 -18.98 9.01 27.37
C ALA A 1037 -18.59 8.53 25.95
N LEU A 1038 -18.24 7.24 25.82
CA LEU A 1038 -18.06 6.53 24.55
C LEU A 1038 -19.31 6.58 23.67
N LEU A 1039 -20.46 6.15 24.21
CA LEU A 1039 -21.75 6.25 23.51
C LEU A 1039 -22.04 7.69 23.06
N GLY A 1040 -21.78 8.67 23.94
CA GLY A 1040 -21.97 10.09 23.64
C GLY A 1040 -21.06 10.60 22.51
N GLY A 1041 -19.79 10.19 22.50
CA GLY A 1041 -18.84 10.53 21.44
C GLY A 1041 -19.22 9.91 20.08
N THR A 1042 -19.62 8.63 20.09
CA THR A 1042 -20.11 7.94 18.87
C THR A 1042 -21.36 8.63 18.33
N ILE A 1043 -22.32 8.97 19.19
CA ILE A 1043 -23.55 9.66 18.76
C ILE A 1043 -23.28 11.08 18.28
N ALA A 1044 -22.35 11.82 18.91
CA ALA A 1044 -21.96 13.15 18.43
C ALA A 1044 -21.33 13.11 17.03
N ALA A 1045 -20.44 12.14 16.75
CA ALA A 1045 -19.86 11.93 15.42
C ALA A 1045 -20.93 11.49 14.39
N LEU A 1046 -21.86 10.60 14.76
CA LEU A 1046 -22.99 10.22 13.91
C LEU A 1046 -23.90 11.43 13.61
N MET A 1047 -24.16 12.31 14.58
CA MET A 1047 -24.90 13.55 14.33
C MET A 1047 -24.14 14.48 13.38
N THR A 1048 -22.82 14.57 13.49
CA THR A 1048 -21.98 15.35 12.57
C THR A 1048 -22.08 14.80 11.15
N GLY A 1049 -22.12 13.47 10.97
CA GLY A 1049 -22.44 12.83 9.69
C GLY A 1049 -23.87 13.11 9.19
N CYS A 1050 -24.88 13.06 10.06
CA CYS A 1050 -26.26 13.41 9.70
C CYS A 1050 -26.42 14.90 9.33
N VAL A 1051 -25.66 15.83 9.91
CA VAL A 1051 -25.67 17.24 9.48
C VAL A 1051 -25.04 17.37 8.09
N ALA A 1052 -23.89 16.74 7.84
CA ALA A 1052 -23.30 16.71 6.50
C ALA A 1052 -24.27 16.13 5.47
N GLY A 1053 -24.95 15.02 5.79
CA GLY A 1053 -25.92 14.36 4.91
C GLY A 1053 -27.26 15.08 4.72
N LEU A 1054 -27.51 16.15 5.49
CA LEU A 1054 -28.68 17.02 5.34
C LEU A 1054 -28.36 18.23 4.44
N LEU A 1055 -27.11 18.70 4.45
CA LEU A 1055 -26.63 19.85 3.69
C LEU A 1055 -26.19 19.46 2.27
N LEU A 1056 -25.49 18.32 2.14
CA LEU A 1056 -25.09 17.66 0.89
C LEU A 1056 -26.22 16.79 0.33
#